data_AF-A0A9D9N9S7-F1
#
_entry.id   AF-A0A9D9N9S7-F1
#
_cell.length_a   1.000
_cell.length_b   1.000
_cell.length_c   1.000
_cell.angle_alpha   90.00
_cell.angle_beta   90.00
_cell.angle_gamma   90.00
#
_symmetry.space_group_name_H-M   'P 1'
#
loop_
_entity.id
_entity.type
_entity.pdbx_description
1 polymer ?
#
loop_
_entity_poly.entity_id
_entity_poly.type
_entity_poly.pdbx_seq_one_letter_code
_entity_poly.pdbx_strand_id
1 'polypeptide(L)'
;MRCRFTIVTVLLFLLSLLSGGVFLSASPAMQVPPSGPKPSSSDEDSLIWLLSAASAEVIEGSTYIRKVIGPAVFFHNNTYLNCDTAFWFVDREYIDAIGRVSIVQDNTVLTSDKMHYIIPQDLAQFRGGVVELKDKDGNLLRTNYLDYNTKDSVAVFRTGGSMKDKDGNIIESVSGDYDAKAKLFKFRGNVNMFTDSVFVRTSWLNYLSDIDKAEFGGGVYAWKDENMLTSREGWYDRPADLFFFQKNVHILTENQEGWSDSLYFNRLNSSGEMYGNVQITDEKNSVSAVSDKLEFTNSPRVVTLTRNPAVIMEMNEDNKLDTLYFGGDTLIYYSLRKCDVDSTTIALAQKRKEYMEVDAVNNLREKNSKEMKEKKAAEAAKQQHNRGGGAASTGKSNTGNKPAAMPPPPFYPSYASLPAKDTLPASMPDSLGGGTVPVQDSSVVDMSDVASADTSASVLNDTSAVAVGDTVGIAAIDTAGFSVGDTSAVALSDTSAVAFSDTSAVALSDTSAVAPGDTTGVAADSVAVAPPDTSTVTFIRALRNVKAYKSDLQAVCDSLEYSSLDSLARMFIKPIIWNEVKNQFSSDSIYISVAGERLSKVSFQSNAFIHTQEDTVHYNQIKSLEMMAFFNEDSELYRFDALGGTSAVFYLREEEEISLVNQIESKMLSASLVDGNVQRIHYYESPKNDIYPISQITIERQRLKGFAWQEERRPADRFVITDKELRPCQRERDEKIKQPEFRYTDEFFPGYIDGIKREIFVRDSLKAVAEARRKALEQMRLDSLERARLDSLESVRLDSLATADSLKRVKDSLAAVLDSAEMSEILIDSLVNTLDSIDIFEEKDEFIDKLEEFTAEQRMGILSQLREDLDNTKKAIRQKGTDRTRKKELRLQKRELKRQIRIVRKSIR
;
A
#
# COMPACT_ATOMS: atom_id res chain seq x y z
N MET A 1 -51.33 -18.98 23.01
CA MET A 1 -51.96 -19.56 24.22
C MET A 1 -51.54 -18.65 25.40
N ARG A 2 -52.43 -18.15 26.28
CA ARG A 2 -53.03 -18.81 27.46
C ARG A 2 -51.98 -19.58 28.30
N CYS A 3 -51.83 -19.42 29.63
CA CYS A 3 -52.39 -18.48 30.66
C CYS A 3 -51.68 -18.82 32.00
N ARG A 4 -51.26 -17.91 32.92
CA ARG A 4 -52.00 -17.28 34.06
C ARG A 4 -50.96 -16.60 35.01
N PHE A 5 -51.19 -15.40 35.60
CA PHE A 5 -51.76 -15.12 36.95
C PHE A 5 -50.95 -15.71 38.16
N THR A 6 -50.72 -15.04 39.30
CA THR A 6 -51.08 -13.66 39.75
C THR A 6 -50.20 -13.15 40.91
N ILE A 7 -50.06 -11.82 40.92
CA ILE A 7 -49.96 -10.90 42.06
C ILE A 7 -50.82 -11.30 43.29
N VAL A 8 -50.21 -11.54 44.46
CA VAL A 8 -50.77 -11.28 45.83
C VAL A 8 -49.61 -11.17 46.84
N THR A 9 -49.32 -9.97 47.38
CA THR A 9 -48.81 -9.66 48.77
C THR A 9 -48.34 -8.20 48.94
N VAL A 10 -49.22 -7.22 48.66
CA VAL A 10 -48.98 -5.79 49.03
C VAL A 10 -50.19 -5.24 49.81
N LEU A 11 -50.91 -6.10 50.54
CA LEU A 11 -52.17 -5.75 51.19
C LEU A 11 -52.37 -6.47 52.54
N LEU A 12 -51.46 -6.24 53.49
CA LEU A 12 -51.66 -6.61 54.90
C LEU A 12 -50.93 -5.70 55.90
N PHE A 13 -50.73 -4.43 55.52
CA PHE A 13 -50.52 -3.35 56.48
C PHE A 13 -51.90 -2.78 56.85
N LEU A 14 -52.13 -2.47 58.12
CA LEU A 14 -53.37 -1.89 58.68
C LEU A 14 -54.66 -2.74 58.57
N LEU A 15 -54.81 -3.78 59.40
CA LEU A 15 -55.97 -3.90 60.32
C LEU A 15 -55.81 -5.05 61.34
N SER A 16 -55.56 -4.73 62.62
CA SER A 16 -56.14 -5.38 63.83
C SER A 16 -55.45 -4.89 65.11
N LEU A 17 -56.17 -4.04 65.86
CA LEU A 17 -55.91 -3.75 67.27
C LEU A 17 -57.08 -4.30 68.09
N LEU A 18 -56.87 -4.52 69.39
CA LEU A 18 -57.89 -4.73 70.44
C LEU A 18 -58.69 -6.05 70.43
N SER A 19 -58.12 -7.10 71.00
CA SER A 19 -58.67 -7.85 72.16
C SER A 19 -57.81 -9.11 72.42
N GLY A 20 -57.61 -9.62 73.65
CA GLY A 20 -58.12 -9.15 74.95
C GLY A 20 -58.41 -10.33 75.87
N GLY A 21 -57.38 -10.97 76.45
CA GLY A 21 -57.55 -12.15 77.32
C GLY A 21 -56.31 -12.44 78.18
N VAL A 22 -56.51 -12.60 79.48
CA VAL A 22 -55.46 -12.81 80.50
C VAL A 22 -55.50 -14.26 80.98
N PHE A 23 -54.33 -14.89 81.15
CA PHE A 23 -54.12 -15.95 82.14
C PHE A 23 -52.70 -15.87 82.73
N LEU A 24 -52.52 -16.34 83.98
CA LEU A 24 -51.43 -15.90 84.84
C LEU A 24 -50.93 -16.99 85.82
N SER A 25 -49.68 -17.43 85.66
CA SER A 25 -48.86 -18.18 86.64
C SER A 25 -47.43 -18.30 86.09
N ALA A 26 -46.39 -17.65 86.65
CA ALA A 26 -45.61 -18.09 87.81
C ALA A 26 -44.89 -19.44 87.57
N SER A 27 -43.56 -19.61 87.67
CA SER A 27 -42.52 -18.87 88.44
C SER A 27 -41.11 -19.14 87.83
N PRO A 28 -39.98 -18.75 88.46
CA PRO A 28 -39.62 -17.51 89.15
C PRO A 28 -38.51 -16.73 88.38
N ALA A 29 -38.02 -15.62 88.92
CA ALA A 29 -36.96 -14.83 88.29
C ALA A 29 -35.54 -15.39 88.53
N MET A 30 -34.65 -15.23 87.54
CA MET A 30 -33.20 -15.26 87.70
C MET A 30 -32.65 -13.90 87.26
N GLN A 31 -31.77 -13.29 88.07
CA GLN A 31 -31.31 -11.91 87.82
C GLN A 31 -30.33 -11.83 86.66
N VAL A 32 -30.63 -10.96 85.70
CA VAL A 32 -29.64 -10.45 84.74
C VAL A 32 -28.78 -9.40 85.48
N PRO A 33 -27.43 -9.49 85.45
CA PRO A 33 -26.59 -8.45 86.03
C PRO A 33 -26.76 -7.12 85.27
N PRO A 34 -26.56 -5.95 85.93
CA PRO A 34 -26.78 -4.66 85.30
C PRO A 34 -25.85 -4.45 84.10
N SER A 35 -26.39 -3.86 83.04
CA SER A 35 -25.63 -3.48 81.85
C SER A 35 -24.53 -2.47 82.19
N GLY A 36 -23.28 -2.81 81.86
CA GLY A 36 -22.21 -1.81 81.75
C GLY A 36 -22.53 -0.77 80.67
N PRO A 37 -21.85 0.38 80.68
CA PRO A 37 -22.04 1.40 79.64
C PRO A 37 -21.67 0.83 78.27
N LYS A 38 -22.51 1.08 77.26
CA LYS A 38 -22.08 0.90 75.87
C LYS A 38 -21.00 1.95 75.55
N PRO A 39 -19.86 1.58 74.95
CA PRO A 39 -18.94 2.56 74.40
C PRO A 39 -19.59 3.32 73.24
N SER A 40 -19.04 4.49 72.91
CA SER A 40 -19.41 5.23 71.70
C SER A 40 -18.93 4.49 70.45
N SER A 41 -19.65 4.66 69.33
CA SER A 41 -19.36 4.06 68.03
C SER A 41 -18.12 4.65 67.31
N SER A 42 -17.13 5.09 68.09
CA SER A 42 -15.79 5.50 67.69
C SER A 42 -14.74 4.44 68.06
N ASP A 43 -15.02 3.65 69.11
CA ASP A 43 -14.00 2.83 69.77
C ASP A 43 -14.03 1.38 69.26
N GLU A 44 -15.16 0.90 68.74
CA GLU A 44 -15.29 -0.46 68.20
C GLU A 44 -14.37 -0.71 66.98
N ASP A 45 -14.14 0.31 66.15
CA ASP A 45 -13.21 0.26 65.00
C ASP A 45 -11.73 0.13 65.42
N SER A 46 -11.38 0.41 66.69
CA SER A 46 -10.01 0.34 67.20
C SER A 46 -9.63 -1.04 67.77
N LEU A 47 -10.62 -1.93 67.94
CA LEU A 47 -10.43 -3.20 68.64
C LEU A 47 -10.01 -4.32 67.68
N ILE A 48 -8.83 -4.90 67.92
CA ILE A 48 -8.38 -6.12 67.24
C ILE A 48 -8.84 -7.38 68.01
N TRP A 49 -9.51 -8.27 67.30
CA TRP A 49 -10.11 -9.50 67.84
C TRP A 49 -9.24 -10.70 67.49
N LEU A 50 -8.85 -11.52 68.46
CA LEU A 50 -8.28 -12.85 68.19
C LEU A 50 -9.45 -13.86 68.09
N LEU A 51 -9.75 -14.31 66.87
CA LEU A 51 -10.86 -15.23 66.59
C LEU A 51 -10.49 -16.70 66.80
N SER A 52 -9.25 -17.07 66.53
CA SER A 52 -8.75 -18.45 66.64
C SER A 52 -7.24 -18.49 66.86
N ALA A 53 -6.77 -19.49 67.61
CA ALA A 53 -5.37 -19.86 67.79
C ALA A 53 -5.27 -21.30 68.32
N ALA A 54 -4.12 -21.96 68.13
CA ALA A 54 -3.83 -23.25 68.77
C ALA A 54 -3.38 -23.09 70.24
N SER A 55 -2.63 -22.02 70.54
CA SER A 55 -2.39 -21.56 71.91
C SER A 55 -2.12 -20.05 71.96
N ALA A 56 -2.32 -19.44 73.12
CA ALA A 56 -1.93 -18.06 73.39
C ALA A 56 -1.25 -18.00 74.77
N GLU A 57 0.05 -17.72 74.77
CA GLU A 57 0.90 -17.64 75.95
C GLU A 57 1.21 -16.17 76.27
N VAL A 58 1.02 -15.75 77.52
CA VAL A 58 1.52 -14.44 77.99
C VAL A 58 2.97 -14.63 78.44
N ILE A 59 3.89 -13.87 77.84
CA ILE A 59 5.29 -13.83 78.28
C ILE A 59 5.43 -12.62 79.22
N GLU A 60 5.38 -12.88 80.53
CA GLU A 60 5.52 -11.84 81.54
C GLU A 60 6.98 -11.35 81.64
N GLY A 61 7.15 -10.03 81.60
CA GLY A 61 8.45 -9.35 81.59
C GLY A 61 8.26 -7.83 81.67
N SER A 62 9.23 -7.05 81.21
CA SER A 62 9.16 -5.58 81.19
C SER A 62 8.32 -5.00 80.03
N THR A 63 7.58 -5.82 79.30
CA THR A 63 6.60 -5.46 78.26
C THR A 63 5.63 -6.64 78.14
N TYR A 64 4.33 -6.37 78.06
CA TYR A 64 3.28 -7.39 77.98
C TYR A 64 3.15 -7.91 76.54
N ILE A 65 3.66 -9.12 76.31
CA ILE A 65 3.68 -9.77 74.99
C ILE A 65 2.82 -11.03 75.03
N ARG A 66 1.85 -11.12 74.11
CA ARG A 66 1.08 -12.34 73.85
C ARG A 66 1.71 -13.07 72.66
N LYS A 67 2.30 -14.24 72.92
CA LYS A 67 2.77 -15.15 71.88
C LYS A 67 1.62 -16.07 71.49
N VAL A 68 1.11 -15.91 70.29
CA VAL A 68 -0.01 -16.67 69.73
C VAL A 68 0.55 -17.69 68.74
N ILE A 69 0.27 -18.97 68.96
CA ILE A 69 0.70 -20.07 68.09
C ILE A 69 -0.48 -20.52 67.24
N GLY A 70 -0.24 -20.67 65.94
CA GLY A 70 -1.29 -20.82 64.93
C GLY A 70 -1.74 -22.25 64.62
N PRO A 71 -2.70 -22.42 63.68
CA PRO A 71 -3.24 -21.38 62.80
C PRO A 71 -3.99 -20.29 63.59
N ALA A 72 -3.46 -19.07 63.53
CA ALA A 72 -3.96 -17.93 64.29
C ALA A 72 -4.69 -16.98 63.34
N VAL A 73 -5.83 -16.46 63.78
CA VAL A 73 -6.71 -15.59 62.99
C VAL A 73 -7.08 -14.37 63.83
N PHE A 74 -6.62 -13.20 63.43
CA PHE A 74 -7.04 -11.92 63.98
C PHE A 74 -8.05 -11.25 63.03
N PHE A 75 -8.88 -10.36 63.58
CA PHE A 75 -9.87 -9.58 62.83
C PHE A 75 -9.90 -8.12 63.32
N HIS A 76 -9.77 -7.19 62.38
CA HIS A 76 -9.77 -5.74 62.58
C HIS A 76 -10.17 -5.09 61.24
N ASN A 77 -10.84 -3.93 61.20
CA ASN A 77 -11.22 -3.24 59.95
C ASN A 77 -11.87 -4.13 58.86
N ASN A 78 -12.83 -4.98 59.25
CA ASN A 78 -13.46 -5.99 58.38
C ASN A 78 -12.47 -6.92 57.63
N THR A 79 -11.27 -7.08 58.17
CA THR A 79 -10.13 -7.75 57.54
C THR A 79 -9.66 -8.92 58.40
N TYR A 80 -9.41 -10.06 57.78
CA TYR A 80 -8.85 -11.24 58.45
C TYR A 80 -7.34 -11.28 58.27
N LEU A 81 -6.59 -11.37 59.38
CA LEU A 81 -5.14 -11.53 59.41
C LEU A 81 -4.80 -12.94 59.91
N ASN A 82 -4.35 -13.83 59.02
CA ASN A 82 -4.03 -15.22 59.36
C ASN A 82 -2.50 -15.43 59.41
N CYS A 83 -2.00 -16.27 60.32
CA CYS A 83 -0.58 -16.64 60.39
C CYS A 83 -0.30 -17.93 61.20
N ASP A 84 0.90 -18.49 61.04
CA ASP A 84 1.38 -19.65 61.82
C ASP A 84 1.87 -19.28 63.23
N THR A 85 2.35 -18.05 63.46
CA THR A 85 2.73 -17.53 64.78
C THR A 85 2.66 -16.01 64.77
N ALA A 86 2.20 -15.41 65.87
CA ALA A 86 2.21 -13.96 66.06
C ALA A 86 2.72 -13.58 67.46
N PHE A 87 3.47 -12.48 67.52
CA PHE A 87 3.79 -11.78 68.77
C PHE A 87 2.97 -10.48 68.81
N TRP A 88 1.94 -10.46 69.65
CA TRP A 88 1.08 -9.31 69.86
C TRP A 88 1.55 -8.53 71.09
N PHE A 89 2.06 -7.33 70.84
CA PHE A 89 2.55 -6.40 71.85
C PHE A 89 1.42 -5.45 72.22
N VAL A 90 0.74 -5.70 73.34
CA VAL A 90 -0.45 -4.91 73.70
C VAL A 90 -0.04 -3.49 74.14
N ASP A 91 1.00 -3.36 74.96
CA ASP A 91 1.54 -2.06 75.44
C ASP A 91 2.06 -1.14 74.32
N ARG A 92 2.24 -1.67 73.10
CA ARG A 92 2.82 -0.97 71.94
C ARG A 92 1.92 -1.02 70.70
N GLU A 93 0.74 -1.63 70.83
CA GLU A 93 -0.32 -1.65 69.82
C GLU A 93 0.15 -2.17 68.44
N TYR A 94 0.97 -3.23 68.41
CA TYR A 94 1.36 -3.89 67.16
C TYR A 94 1.44 -5.43 67.25
N ILE A 95 1.42 -6.07 66.08
CA ILE A 95 1.52 -7.53 65.92
C ILE A 95 2.61 -7.89 64.90
N ASP A 96 3.61 -8.64 65.34
CA ASP A 96 4.59 -9.28 64.44
C ASP A 96 4.10 -10.68 64.07
N ALA A 97 3.57 -10.86 62.86
CA ALA A 97 3.09 -12.14 62.34
C ALA A 97 4.17 -12.82 61.45
N ILE A 98 4.33 -14.13 61.62
CA ILE A 98 5.41 -14.94 61.02
C ILE A 98 4.84 -16.29 60.55
N GLY A 99 5.21 -16.70 59.34
CA GLY A 99 4.85 -17.98 58.73
C GLY A 99 3.45 -17.95 58.11
N ARG A 100 3.36 -18.21 56.80
CA ARG A 100 2.12 -18.24 56.00
C ARG A 100 1.17 -17.07 56.35
N VAL A 101 1.71 -15.86 56.42
CA VAL A 101 0.89 -14.69 56.73
C VAL A 101 -0.01 -14.39 55.55
N SER A 102 -1.29 -14.19 55.81
CA SER A 102 -2.23 -13.70 54.80
C SER A 102 -3.20 -12.66 55.35
N ILE A 103 -3.50 -11.67 54.53
CA ILE A 103 -4.58 -10.71 54.74
C ILE A 103 -5.69 -11.04 53.75
N VAL A 104 -6.93 -11.10 54.22
CA VAL A 104 -8.12 -11.26 53.37
C VAL A 104 -9.11 -10.15 53.69
N GLN A 105 -9.37 -9.28 52.70
CA GLN A 105 -10.36 -8.20 52.77
C GLN A 105 -11.16 -8.19 51.45
N ASP A 106 -12.49 -8.32 51.53
CA ASP A 106 -13.43 -8.21 50.40
C ASP A 106 -13.02 -8.97 49.11
N ASN A 107 -12.50 -10.20 49.25
CA ASN A 107 -11.93 -11.07 48.21
C ASN A 107 -10.56 -10.66 47.61
N THR A 108 -9.99 -9.53 48.00
CA THR A 108 -8.56 -9.24 47.76
C THR A 108 -7.74 -10.00 48.83
N VAL A 109 -6.68 -10.69 48.40
CA VAL A 109 -5.85 -11.57 49.24
C VAL A 109 -4.38 -11.17 49.12
N LEU A 110 -3.74 -10.84 50.23
CA LEU A 110 -2.30 -10.59 50.29
C LEU A 110 -1.61 -11.74 51.04
N THR A 111 -0.46 -12.22 50.57
CA THR A 111 0.32 -13.30 51.20
C THR A 111 1.80 -12.92 51.35
N SER A 112 2.44 -13.33 52.45
CA SER A 112 3.90 -13.24 52.64
C SER A 112 4.38 -14.09 53.84
N ASP A 113 5.69 -14.17 54.04
CA ASP A 113 6.30 -14.89 55.17
C ASP A 113 6.26 -14.12 56.50
N LYS A 114 6.26 -12.77 56.46
CA LYS A 114 6.25 -11.91 57.65
C LYS A 114 5.54 -10.58 57.43
N MET A 115 4.79 -10.15 58.44
CA MET A 115 4.06 -8.89 58.48
C MET A 115 4.25 -8.22 59.86
N HIS A 116 4.48 -6.92 59.86
CA HIS A 116 4.40 -6.07 61.04
C HIS A 116 3.13 -5.23 60.94
N TYR A 117 2.15 -5.45 61.81
CA TYR A 117 0.86 -4.77 61.79
C TYR A 117 0.76 -3.71 62.90
N ILE A 118 0.66 -2.44 62.53
CA ILE A 118 0.59 -1.30 63.45
C ILE A 118 -0.88 -0.90 63.62
N ILE A 119 -1.47 -1.24 64.76
CA ILE A 119 -2.92 -1.13 65.01
C ILE A 119 -3.40 0.34 64.93
N PRO A 120 -2.74 1.34 65.57
CA PRO A 120 -3.20 2.74 65.53
C PRO A 120 -3.00 3.46 64.18
N GLN A 121 -2.45 2.76 63.18
CA GLN A 121 -2.24 3.27 61.81
C GLN A 121 -2.98 2.43 60.76
N ASP A 122 -3.75 1.41 61.18
CA ASP A 122 -4.44 0.45 60.33
C ASP A 122 -3.51 -0.28 59.34
N LEU A 123 -2.20 -0.31 59.62
CA LEU A 123 -1.12 -0.49 58.63
C LEU A 123 -0.39 -1.82 58.76
N ALA A 124 -0.50 -2.67 57.74
CA ALA A 124 0.32 -3.87 57.56
C ALA A 124 1.58 -3.56 56.72
N GLN A 125 2.76 -3.80 57.28
CA GLN A 125 4.04 -3.70 56.58
C GLN A 125 4.59 -5.11 56.29
N PHE A 126 4.66 -5.49 55.02
CA PHE A 126 5.24 -6.78 54.62
C PHE A 126 6.72 -6.61 54.30
N ARG A 127 7.56 -7.42 54.96
CA ARG A 127 9.04 -7.34 54.91
C ARG A 127 9.74 -8.70 54.96
N GLY A 128 9.01 -9.80 54.82
CA GLY A 128 9.51 -11.15 55.10
C GLY A 128 10.25 -11.86 53.97
N GLY A 129 9.90 -11.53 52.72
CA GLY A 129 10.26 -12.25 51.50
C GLY A 129 9.44 -11.67 50.35
N VAL A 130 9.04 -12.49 49.38
CA VAL A 130 8.06 -12.05 48.37
C VAL A 130 6.72 -11.78 49.04
N VAL A 131 6.04 -10.74 48.55
CA VAL A 131 4.65 -10.40 48.85
C VAL A 131 3.85 -10.61 47.59
N GLU A 132 2.77 -11.37 47.66
CA GLU A 132 1.81 -11.50 46.57
C GLU A 132 0.52 -10.79 46.98
N LEU A 133 -0.01 -9.93 46.11
CA LEU A 133 -1.36 -9.38 46.21
C LEU A 133 -2.15 -9.94 45.03
N LYS A 134 -3.14 -10.77 45.34
CA LYS A 134 -4.14 -11.22 44.37
C LYS A 134 -5.43 -10.43 44.57
N ASP A 135 -5.92 -9.84 43.49
CA ASP A 135 -7.20 -9.12 43.49
C ASP A 135 -8.41 -10.01 43.11
N LYS A 136 -9.60 -9.51 43.44
CA LYS A 136 -10.94 -10.00 43.08
C LYS A 136 -11.03 -10.33 41.59
N ASP A 137 -10.46 -9.48 40.73
CA ASP A 137 -10.52 -9.62 39.27
C ASP A 137 -9.46 -10.61 38.71
N GLY A 138 -8.67 -11.23 39.59
CA GLY A 138 -7.69 -12.27 39.24
C GLY A 138 -6.25 -11.79 39.10
N ASN A 139 -6.03 -10.48 38.97
CA ASN A 139 -4.71 -9.83 38.89
C ASN A 139 -3.80 -10.25 40.06
N LEU A 140 -2.53 -10.55 39.77
CA LEU A 140 -1.51 -10.99 40.72
C LEU A 140 -0.29 -10.06 40.67
N LEU A 141 -0.18 -9.17 41.64
CA LEU A 141 0.97 -8.29 41.87
C LEU A 141 1.99 -8.99 42.79
N ARG A 142 3.27 -9.00 42.41
CA ARG A 142 4.40 -9.45 43.23
C ARG A 142 5.39 -8.32 43.48
N THR A 143 5.90 -8.23 44.71
CA THR A 143 6.95 -7.29 45.15
C THR A 143 7.69 -7.84 46.38
N ASN A 144 8.81 -7.24 46.78
CA ASN A 144 9.50 -7.58 48.03
C ASN A 144 9.02 -6.77 49.24
N TYR A 145 8.53 -5.53 49.03
CA TYR A 145 8.09 -4.64 50.11
C TYR A 145 6.79 -3.93 49.73
N LEU A 146 5.75 -4.20 50.53
CA LEU A 146 4.41 -3.67 50.36
C LEU A 146 3.89 -3.17 51.71
N ASP A 147 3.21 -2.03 51.67
CA ASP A 147 2.51 -1.42 52.81
C ASP A 147 1.02 -1.38 52.48
N TYR A 148 0.17 -1.95 53.35
CA TYR A 148 -1.28 -2.04 53.14
C TYR A 148 -2.03 -1.37 54.29
N ASN A 149 -2.81 -0.34 53.98
CA ASN A 149 -3.75 0.23 54.95
C ASN A 149 -5.08 -0.52 54.85
N THR A 150 -5.47 -1.20 55.94
CA THR A 150 -6.68 -2.04 56.02
C THR A 150 -7.99 -1.25 56.11
N LYS A 151 -7.94 0.02 56.49
CA LYS A 151 -9.11 0.90 56.59
C LYS A 151 -9.43 1.56 55.26
N ASP A 152 -8.41 2.10 54.60
CA ASP A 152 -8.51 2.66 53.25
C ASP A 152 -8.54 1.58 52.17
N SER A 153 -8.05 0.37 52.46
CA SER A 153 -7.92 -0.78 51.54
C SER A 153 -6.95 -0.51 50.38
N VAL A 154 -5.89 0.26 50.66
CA VAL A 154 -4.87 0.70 49.69
C VAL A 154 -3.54 0.02 49.96
N ALA A 155 -2.97 -0.62 48.93
CA ALA A 155 -1.61 -1.14 48.91
C ALA A 155 -0.64 -0.14 48.27
N VAL A 156 0.59 -0.06 48.76
CA VAL A 156 1.68 0.75 48.18
C VAL A 156 2.97 -0.05 48.15
N PHE A 157 3.68 -0.07 47.02
CA PHE A 157 5.02 -0.65 46.87
C PHE A 157 6.00 0.37 46.29
N ARG A 158 7.27 0.28 46.68
CA ARG A 158 8.29 1.33 46.39
C ARG A 158 9.65 0.81 45.92
N THR A 159 9.81 -0.50 45.77
CA THR A 159 11.11 -1.14 45.51
C THR A 159 11.04 -2.15 44.37
N GLY A 160 10.33 -1.81 43.31
CA GLY A 160 9.99 -2.72 42.23
C GLY A 160 8.72 -3.52 42.51
N GLY A 161 7.97 -3.81 41.44
CA GLY A 161 6.87 -4.75 41.46
C GLY A 161 6.46 -5.13 40.03
N SER A 162 6.02 -6.37 39.86
CA SER A 162 5.49 -6.89 38.60
C SER A 162 4.10 -7.46 38.83
N MET A 163 3.12 -7.00 38.06
CA MET A 163 1.75 -7.49 38.05
C MET A 163 1.53 -8.37 36.82
N LYS A 164 0.87 -9.51 37.03
CA LYS A 164 0.36 -10.38 35.98
C LYS A 164 -1.17 -10.41 36.00
N ASP A 165 -1.80 -10.16 34.86
CA ASP A 165 -3.24 -10.25 34.67
C ASP A 165 -3.70 -11.71 34.46
N LYS A 166 -5.02 -11.95 34.57
CA LYS A 166 -5.70 -13.23 34.32
C LYS A 166 -5.35 -13.83 32.94
N ASP A 167 -5.21 -12.97 31.93
CA ASP A 167 -4.93 -13.32 30.53
C ASP A 167 -3.43 -13.55 30.26
N GLY A 168 -2.57 -13.23 31.24
CA GLY A 168 -1.12 -13.39 31.14
C GLY A 168 -0.34 -12.11 30.81
N ASN A 169 -1.02 -11.01 30.52
CA ASN A 169 -0.41 -9.70 30.29
C ASN A 169 0.35 -9.21 31.55
N ILE A 170 1.43 -8.45 31.36
CA ILE A 170 2.39 -8.04 32.40
C ILE A 170 2.48 -6.52 32.49
N ILE A 171 2.50 -5.97 33.71
CA ILE A 171 2.86 -4.57 33.98
C ILE A 171 3.83 -4.52 35.16
N GLU A 172 5.02 -3.96 34.96
CA GLU A 172 6.01 -3.76 36.03
C GLU A 172 6.45 -2.29 36.15
N SER A 173 6.90 -1.89 37.34
CA SER A 173 7.42 -0.54 37.60
C SER A 173 8.26 -0.46 38.88
N VAL A 174 8.98 0.65 39.07
CA VAL A 174 9.74 0.91 40.31
C VAL A 174 8.82 1.10 41.53
N SER A 175 7.62 1.68 41.35
CA SER A 175 6.71 2.00 42.45
C SER A 175 5.27 2.08 42.00
N GLY A 176 4.33 1.80 42.91
CA GLY A 176 2.91 1.97 42.61
C GLY A 176 2.01 1.87 43.82
N ASP A 177 0.72 2.16 43.59
CA ASP A 177 -0.36 1.94 44.54
C ASP A 177 -1.50 1.13 43.89
N TYR A 178 -2.20 0.34 44.70
CA TYR A 178 -3.44 -0.34 44.31
C TYR A 178 -4.54 0.03 45.30
N ASP A 179 -5.67 0.51 44.77
CA ASP A 179 -6.87 0.85 45.53
C ASP A 179 -7.94 -0.24 45.29
N ALA A 180 -8.24 -1.03 46.32
CA ALA A 180 -9.16 -2.16 46.23
C ALA A 180 -10.66 -1.77 46.22
N LYS A 181 -10.97 -0.49 46.42
CA LYS A 181 -12.34 0.07 46.33
C LYS A 181 -12.56 0.73 44.97
N ALA A 182 -11.55 1.41 44.44
CA ALA A 182 -11.56 1.99 43.10
C ALA A 182 -11.08 1.03 41.98
N LYS A 183 -10.65 -0.19 42.33
CA LYS A 183 -10.12 -1.21 41.39
C LYS A 183 -8.99 -0.68 40.48
N LEU A 184 -8.13 0.14 41.05
CA LEU A 184 -7.20 1.00 40.30
C LEU A 184 -5.76 0.81 40.74
N PHE A 185 -4.97 0.15 39.88
CA PHE A 185 -3.51 0.08 39.98
C PHE A 185 -2.87 1.31 39.34
N LYS A 186 -1.93 1.97 40.02
CA LYS A 186 -1.21 3.16 39.52
C LYS A 186 0.29 2.92 39.59
N PHE A 187 0.89 2.62 38.45
CA PHE A 187 2.31 2.30 38.27
C PHE A 187 3.11 3.56 37.91
N ARG A 188 4.28 3.77 38.50
CA ARG A 188 5.11 4.98 38.33
C ARG A 188 6.61 4.68 38.40
N GLY A 189 7.36 5.39 37.55
CA GLY A 189 8.83 5.31 37.48
C GLY A 189 9.25 4.15 36.60
N ASN A 190 9.53 4.46 35.32
CA ASN A 190 9.83 3.51 34.24
C ASN A 190 8.92 2.27 34.28
N VAL A 191 7.67 2.46 33.83
CA VAL A 191 6.71 1.36 33.70
C VAL A 191 6.99 0.62 32.40
N ASN A 192 7.13 -0.71 32.48
CA ASN A 192 7.18 -1.59 31.32
C ASN A 192 5.89 -2.44 31.30
N MET A 193 5.22 -2.52 30.16
CA MET A 193 4.02 -3.34 29.96
C MET A 193 4.25 -4.29 28.78
N PHE A 194 3.76 -5.52 28.90
CA PHE A 194 3.53 -6.43 27.78
C PHE A 194 2.03 -6.76 27.76
N THR A 195 1.36 -6.44 26.64
CA THR A 195 -0.04 -6.80 26.43
C THR A 195 -0.21 -7.30 25.00
N ASP A 196 -0.71 -8.52 24.82
CA ASP A 196 -1.22 -9.01 23.54
C ASP A 196 -0.22 -8.81 22.37
N SER A 197 0.99 -9.34 22.50
CA SER A 197 2.13 -9.18 21.56
C SER A 197 2.70 -7.75 21.39
N VAL A 198 2.23 -6.76 22.17
CA VAL A 198 2.79 -5.38 22.20
C VAL A 198 3.63 -5.19 23.46
N PHE A 199 4.86 -4.68 23.29
CA PHE A 199 5.69 -4.18 24.39
C PHE A 199 5.57 -2.66 24.49
N VAL A 200 5.32 -2.12 25.68
CA VAL A 200 5.21 -0.67 25.92
C VAL A 200 6.14 -0.24 27.06
N ARG A 201 6.82 0.90 26.92
CA ARG A 201 7.57 1.57 27.98
C ARG A 201 7.05 3.00 28.16
N THR A 202 6.81 3.41 29.41
CA THR A 202 6.27 4.73 29.74
C THR A 202 6.71 5.22 31.14
N SER A 203 6.37 6.47 31.50
CA SER A 203 6.74 7.03 32.81
C SER A 203 5.73 6.70 33.92
N TRP A 204 4.44 6.61 33.57
CA TRP A 204 3.36 6.21 34.45
C TRP A 204 2.27 5.46 33.68
N LEU A 205 1.53 4.59 34.38
CA LEU A 205 0.39 3.85 33.84
C LEU A 205 -0.67 3.65 34.93
N ASN A 206 -1.92 3.97 34.63
CA ASN A 206 -3.09 3.67 35.45
C ASN A 206 -3.84 2.50 34.81
N TYR A 207 -4.20 1.47 35.59
CA TYR A 207 -4.93 0.30 35.12
C TYR A 207 -6.19 0.07 35.95
N LEU A 208 -7.34 0.05 35.27
CA LEU A 208 -8.68 -0.15 35.82
C LEU A 208 -9.11 -1.60 35.55
N SER A 209 -9.20 -2.43 36.60
CA SER A 209 -9.43 -3.87 36.45
C SER A 209 -10.90 -4.28 36.33
N ASP A 210 -11.84 -3.35 36.51
CA ASP A 210 -13.27 -3.56 36.24
C ASP A 210 -13.64 -3.50 34.76
N ILE A 211 -12.89 -2.71 33.98
CA ILE A 211 -13.11 -2.48 32.54
C ILE A 211 -11.91 -2.87 31.65
N ASP A 212 -10.90 -3.54 32.22
CA ASP A 212 -9.65 -3.97 31.57
C ASP A 212 -8.94 -2.85 30.77
N LYS A 213 -9.01 -1.59 31.26
CA LYS A 213 -8.51 -0.39 30.56
C LYS A 213 -7.21 0.12 31.15
N ALA A 214 -6.22 0.39 30.30
CA ALA A 214 -4.95 1.00 30.67
C ALA A 214 -4.81 2.43 30.11
N GLU A 215 -4.38 3.39 30.93
CA GLU A 215 -4.07 4.76 30.52
C GLU A 215 -2.60 5.07 30.87
N PHE A 216 -1.82 5.63 29.94
CA PHE A 216 -0.36 5.72 30.08
C PHE A 216 0.22 7.01 29.52
N GLY A 217 1.37 7.44 30.04
CA GLY A 217 2.03 8.64 29.50
C GLY A 217 3.27 9.15 30.22
N GLY A 218 3.63 10.38 29.85
CA GLY A 218 4.93 10.96 30.18
C GLY A 218 6.04 10.45 29.27
N GLY A 219 5.73 10.33 27.98
CA GLY A 219 6.53 9.58 27.00
C GLY A 219 6.03 8.14 26.92
N VAL A 220 5.72 7.68 25.72
CA VAL A 220 5.24 6.34 25.39
C VAL A 220 6.09 5.83 24.24
N TYR A 221 6.62 4.63 24.40
CA TYR A 221 7.33 3.90 23.35
C TYR A 221 6.69 2.51 23.28
N ALA A 222 6.15 2.14 22.13
CA ALA A 222 5.50 0.86 21.90
C ALA A 222 6.22 0.11 20.77
N TRP A 223 6.29 -1.21 20.86
CA TRP A 223 6.86 -2.09 19.85
C TRP A 223 5.94 -3.28 19.61
N LYS A 224 5.75 -3.64 18.34
CA LYS A 224 5.07 -4.87 17.91
C LYS A 224 5.83 -5.43 16.72
N ASP A 225 6.29 -6.67 16.85
CA ASP A 225 7.23 -7.31 15.93
C ASP A 225 8.50 -6.40 15.78
N GLU A 226 8.89 -5.99 14.57
CA GLU A 226 9.98 -5.02 14.35
C GLU A 226 9.51 -3.55 14.29
N ASN A 227 8.20 -3.30 14.25
CA ASN A 227 7.63 -1.95 14.17
C ASN A 227 7.66 -1.24 15.53
N MET A 228 7.84 0.07 15.50
CA MET A 228 7.90 0.94 16.68
C MET A 228 6.92 2.11 16.56
N LEU A 229 6.33 2.53 17.67
CA LEU A 229 5.50 3.72 17.79
C LEU A 229 5.98 4.55 18.98
N THR A 230 5.99 5.88 18.85
CA THR A 230 6.18 6.80 19.97
C THR A 230 5.04 7.81 20.05
N SER A 231 4.74 8.26 21.27
CA SER A 231 3.80 9.34 21.54
C SER A 231 4.04 9.91 22.93
N ARG A 232 3.31 10.96 23.35
CA ARG A 232 3.45 11.52 24.70
C ARG A 232 2.61 10.78 25.74
N GLU A 233 1.39 10.40 25.35
CA GLU A 233 0.31 9.88 26.19
C GLU A 233 -0.63 9.01 25.33
N GLY A 234 -1.36 8.09 25.95
CA GLY A 234 -2.39 7.29 25.28
C GLY A 234 -3.21 6.44 26.24
N TRP A 235 -4.09 5.61 25.68
CA TRP A 235 -4.81 4.56 26.41
C TRP A 235 -5.07 3.34 25.52
N TYR A 236 -5.40 2.24 26.17
CA TYR A 236 -5.81 0.97 25.55
C TYR A 236 -7.07 0.48 26.25
N ASP A 237 -8.12 0.27 25.46
CA ASP A 237 -9.37 -0.38 25.84
C ASP A 237 -9.32 -1.82 25.31
N ARG A 238 -9.07 -2.79 26.20
CA ARG A 238 -8.92 -4.20 25.81
C ARG A 238 -10.25 -4.82 25.33
N PRO A 239 -11.41 -4.59 25.97
CA PRO A 239 -12.69 -5.09 25.46
C PRO A 239 -13.08 -4.58 24.07
N ALA A 240 -12.67 -3.36 23.70
CA ALA A 240 -12.84 -2.81 22.34
C ALA A 240 -11.66 -3.10 21.39
N ASP A 241 -10.57 -3.69 21.90
CA ASP A 241 -9.26 -3.88 21.24
C ASP A 241 -8.76 -2.62 20.51
N LEU A 242 -8.90 -1.48 21.22
CA LEU A 242 -8.75 -0.13 20.69
C LEU A 242 -7.64 0.62 21.43
N PHE A 243 -6.58 0.95 20.70
CA PHE A 243 -5.55 1.87 21.15
C PHE A 243 -5.85 3.30 20.72
N PHE A 244 -5.53 4.26 21.59
CA PHE A 244 -5.46 5.68 21.28
C PHE A 244 -4.11 6.25 21.72
N PHE A 245 -3.47 7.00 20.84
CA PHE A 245 -2.21 7.71 21.12
C PHE A 245 -2.36 9.18 20.74
N GLN A 246 -1.81 10.09 21.55
CA GLN A 246 -1.94 11.53 21.33
C GLN A 246 -0.63 12.30 21.57
N LYS A 247 -0.56 13.48 20.92
CA LYS A 247 0.50 14.50 21.02
C LYS A 247 1.83 13.97 20.51
N ASN A 248 2.15 14.31 19.26
CA ASN A 248 3.33 13.86 18.52
C ASN A 248 3.40 12.32 18.41
N VAL A 249 2.42 11.71 17.76
CA VAL A 249 2.49 10.29 17.40
C VAL A 249 3.49 10.12 16.25
N HIS A 250 4.49 9.27 16.43
CA HIS A 250 5.41 8.82 15.39
C HIS A 250 5.31 7.29 15.26
N ILE A 251 5.35 6.78 14.03
CA ILE A 251 5.27 5.37 13.67
C ILE A 251 6.47 5.07 12.78
N LEU A 252 7.24 4.04 13.12
CA LEU A 252 8.42 3.59 12.38
C LEU A 252 8.25 2.11 12.01
N THR A 253 8.49 1.79 10.75
CA THR A 253 8.45 0.43 10.19
C THR A 253 9.72 0.16 9.38
N GLU A 254 9.86 -1.04 8.83
CA GLU A 254 11.01 -1.43 7.97
C GLU A 254 11.30 -0.42 6.85
N ASN A 255 10.26 0.10 6.16
CA ASN A 255 10.41 0.94 4.95
C ASN A 255 9.67 2.29 5.02
N GLN A 256 8.85 2.53 6.05
CA GLN A 256 7.95 3.70 6.12
C GLN A 256 7.96 4.36 7.51
N GLU A 257 7.96 5.69 7.53
CA GLU A 257 7.73 6.53 8.71
C GLU A 257 6.35 7.21 8.64
N GLY A 258 5.73 7.51 9.78
CA GLY A 258 4.43 8.17 9.84
C GLY A 258 4.25 9.05 11.07
N TRP A 259 3.68 10.24 10.89
CA TRP A 259 3.45 11.24 11.94
C TRP A 259 1.99 11.67 12.00
N SER A 260 1.47 11.95 13.19
CA SER A 260 0.18 12.62 13.41
C SER A 260 0.08 13.26 14.80
N ASP A 261 -0.89 14.16 14.99
CA ASP A 261 -1.17 14.71 16.32
C ASP A 261 -1.97 13.74 17.20
N SER A 262 -2.73 12.82 16.60
CA SER A 262 -3.41 11.71 17.28
C SER A 262 -3.68 10.53 16.35
N LEU A 263 -3.65 9.32 16.90
CA LEU A 263 -3.94 8.04 16.23
C LEU A 263 -4.95 7.24 17.06
N TYR A 264 -6.03 6.79 16.42
CA TYR A 264 -6.82 5.64 16.87
C TYR A 264 -6.40 4.41 16.08
N PHE A 265 -6.27 3.26 16.73
CA PHE A 265 -5.92 1.99 16.09
C PHE A 265 -6.76 0.84 16.66
N ASN A 266 -7.64 0.29 15.83
CA ASN A 266 -8.47 -0.87 16.18
C ASN A 266 -7.82 -2.13 15.60
N ARG A 267 -7.56 -3.11 16.47
CA ARG A 267 -6.84 -4.34 16.08
C ARG A 267 -7.74 -5.40 15.45
N LEU A 268 -8.96 -5.59 15.98
CA LEU A 268 -9.95 -6.56 15.49
C LEU A 268 -10.19 -6.47 13.97
N ASN A 269 -10.21 -5.26 13.42
CA ASN A 269 -10.34 -5.03 11.97
C ASN A 269 -9.03 -4.52 11.31
N SER A 270 -7.95 -4.38 12.07
CA SER A 270 -6.66 -3.80 11.63
C SER A 270 -6.83 -2.48 10.87
N SER A 271 -7.57 -1.54 11.46
CA SER A 271 -7.80 -0.20 10.93
C SER A 271 -7.17 0.89 11.81
N GLY A 272 -6.81 2.01 11.20
CA GLY A 272 -6.22 3.16 11.88
C GLY A 272 -6.79 4.47 11.36
N GLU A 273 -7.06 5.41 12.27
CA GLU A 273 -7.45 6.78 11.94
C GLU A 273 -6.42 7.75 12.52
N MET A 274 -5.70 8.45 11.64
CA MET A 274 -4.71 9.47 11.99
C MET A 274 -5.31 10.86 11.78
N TYR A 275 -5.10 11.74 12.76
CA TYR A 275 -5.68 13.08 12.82
C TYR A 275 -4.61 14.14 13.11
N GLY A 276 -4.70 15.26 12.40
CA GLY A 276 -3.85 16.44 12.59
C GLY A 276 -2.44 16.27 12.03
N ASN A 277 -2.06 17.17 11.13
CA ASN A 277 -0.71 17.26 10.56
C ASN A 277 -0.13 15.92 10.08
N VAL A 278 -0.98 15.08 9.47
CA VAL A 278 -0.63 13.71 9.10
C VAL A 278 0.42 13.73 7.99
N GLN A 279 1.45 12.90 8.14
CA GLN A 279 2.43 12.60 7.11
C GLN A 279 2.72 11.10 7.16
N ILE A 280 2.84 10.44 6.01
CA ILE A 280 3.48 9.13 5.86
C ILE A 280 4.54 9.26 4.77
N THR A 281 5.74 8.75 5.02
CA THR A 281 6.87 8.79 4.08
C THR A 281 7.36 7.36 3.84
N ASP A 282 7.36 6.95 2.58
CA ASP A 282 7.98 5.72 2.09
C ASP A 282 9.39 6.05 1.58
N GLU A 283 10.39 5.70 2.37
CA GLU A 283 11.79 6.06 2.12
C GLU A 283 12.38 5.29 0.92
N LYS A 284 11.86 4.09 0.64
CA LYS A 284 12.32 3.24 -0.46
C LYS A 284 11.89 3.82 -1.81
N ASN A 285 10.67 4.31 -1.89
CA ASN A 285 10.07 4.83 -3.13
C ASN A 285 10.19 6.36 -3.26
N SER A 286 10.73 7.05 -2.25
CA SER A 286 10.83 8.53 -2.20
C SER A 286 9.47 9.24 -2.35
N VAL A 287 8.42 8.65 -1.75
CA VAL A 287 7.05 9.17 -1.78
C VAL A 287 6.59 9.54 -0.38
N SER A 288 6.06 10.74 -0.21
CA SER A 288 5.38 11.18 1.01
C SER A 288 3.93 11.55 0.74
N ALA A 289 3.02 11.17 1.62
CA ALA A 289 1.62 11.58 1.62
C ALA A 289 1.32 12.43 2.87
N VAL A 290 0.63 13.55 2.69
CA VAL A 290 0.29 14.51 3.77
C VAL A 290 -1.20 14.84 3.77
N SER A 291 -1.80 15.09 4.94
CA SER A 291 -3.22 15.44 5.10
C SER A 291 -3.53 16.00 6.50
N ASP A 292 -4.80 16.31 6.80
CA ASP A 292 -5.29 16.54 8.17
C ASP A 292 -6.16 15.39 8.71
N LYS A 293 -6.64 14.47 7.85
CA LYS A 293 -7.15 13.14 8.25
C LYS A 293 -6.72 12.06 7.25
N LEU A 294 -6.22 10.95 7.79
CA LEU A 294 -5.96 9.70 7.07
C LEU A 294 -6.75 8.56 7.72
N GLU A 295 -7.45 7.78 6.91
CA GLU A 295 -8.11 6.53 7.30
C GLU A 295 -7.40 5.35 6.62
N PHE A 296 -7.11 4.29 7.38
CA PHE A 296 -6.46 3.08 6.89
C PHE A 296 -7.26 1.84 7.30
N THR A 297 -7.35 0.86 6.41
CA THR A 297 -7.83 -0.51 6.70
C THR A 297 -6.89 -1.50 6.00
N ASN A 298 -6.49 -2.58 6.68
CA ASN A 298 -5.51 -3.51 6.11
C ASN A 298 -6.12 -4.59 5.18
N SER A 299 -7.37 -5.00 5.39
CA SER A 299 -8.02 -6.05 4.59
C SER A 299 -9.50 -5.72 4.29
N PRO A 300 -9.85 -5.38 3.03
CA PRO A 300 -8.96 -5.05 1.92
C PRO A 300 -8.07 -3.84 2.26
N ARG A 301 -6.92 -3.71 1.61
CA ARG A 301 -6.01 -2.59 1.87
C ARG A 301 -6.59 -1.31 1.26
N VAL A 302 -6.97 -0.35 2.11
CA VAL A 302 -7.51 0.96 1.73
C VAL A 302 -6.78 2.04 2.53
N VAL A 303 -6.39 3.13 1.86
CA VAL A 303 -5.89 4.37 2.45
C VAL A 303 -6.69 5.53 1.87
N THR A 304 -7.37 6.29 2.72
CA THR A 304 -8.17 7.46 2.34
C THR A 304 -7.60 8.71 3.00
N LEU A 305 -7.10 9.64 2.19
CA LEU A 305 -6.57 10.94 2.60
C LEU A 305 -7.63 12.00 2.35
N THR A 306 -7.97 12.78 3.38
CA THR A 306 -8.95 13.88 3.32
C THR A 306 -8.46 15.10 4.08
N ARG A 307 -9.10 16.25 3.84
CA ARG A 307 -8.77 17.56 4.42
C ARG A 307 -7.33 17.97 4.05
N ASN A 308 -7.22 18.74 2.97
CA ASN A 308 -5.95 19.13 2.35
C ASN A 308 -4.99 17.95 2.06
N PRO A 309 -5.45 16.88 1.38
CA PRO A 309 -4.61 15.73 1.07
C PRO A 309 -3.69 16.02 -0.14
N ALA A 310 -2.41 15.73 0.02
CA ALA A 310 -1.44 15.78 -1.07
C ALA A 310 -0.46 14.58 -1.01
N VAL A 311 0.07 14.23 -2.17
CA VAL A 311 1.19 13.30 -2.36
C VAL A 311 2.34 14.10 -2.96
N ILE A 312 3.55 13.84 -2.49
CA ILE A 312 4.79 14.51 -2.83
C ILE A 312 5.77 13.40 -3.20
N MET A 313 6.24 13.38 -4.44
CA MET A 313 7.15 12.35 -4.97
C MET A 313 8.42 13.03 -5.45
N GLU A 314 9.55 12.69 -4.83
CA GLU A 314 10.87 13.20 -5.21
C GLU A 314 11.41 12.40 -6.41
N MET A 315 11.81 13.11 -7.47
CA MET A 315 12.26 12.53 -8.73
C MET A 315 13.68 13.00 -9.02
N ASN A 316 14.59 12.06 -9.33
CA ASN A 316 15.96 12.37 -9.72
C ASN A 316 16.14 12.10 -11.23
N GLU A 317 15.94 13.14 -12.03
CA GLU A 317 16.15 13.12 -13.49
C GLU A 317 17.44 13.90 -13.80
N ASP A 318 18.39 13.33 -14.55
CA ASP A 318 19.66 13.96 -14.95
C ASP A 318 20.50 14.61 -13.83
N ASN A 319 20.49 14.03 -12.63
CA ASN A 319 21.08 14.60 -11.40
C ASN A 319 20.47 15.95 -10.95
N LYS A 320 19.28 16.29 -11.42
CA LYS A 320 18.41 17.31 -10.84
C LYS A 320 17.37 16.62 -9.97
N LEU A 321 17.23 17.09 -8.74
CA LEU A 321 16.10 16.74 -7.89
C LEU A 321 14.93 17.65 -8.25
N ASP A 322 13.88 17.10 -8.84
CA ASP A 322 12.58 17.75 -8.96
C ASP A 322 11.57 17.05 -8.03
N THR A 323 10.38 17.59 -7.87
CA THR A 323 9.37 17.06 -6.96
C THR A 323 7.99 17.25 -7.52
N LEU A 324 7.31 16.13 -7.79
CA LEU A 324 5.92 16.11 -8.21
C LEU A 324 5.01 16.23 -6.97
N TYR A 325 4.30 17.35 -6.88
CA TYR A 325 3.21 17.57 -5.93
C TYR A 325 1.88 17.23 -6.61
N PHE A 326 1.02 16.47 -5.93
CA PHE A 326 -0.28 16.03 -6.44
C PHE A 326 -1.34 16.12 -5.33
N GLY A 327 -2.54 16.63 -5.61
CA GLY A 327 -3.59 16.78 -4.60
C GLY A 327 -5.00 16.90 -5.17
N GLY A 328 -6.00 16.96 -4.29
CA GLY A 328 -7.43 17.10 -4.62
C GLY A 328 -8.26 17.20 -3.33
N ASP A 329 -9.60 17.13 -3.39
CA ASP A 329 -10.40 17.13 -2.16
C ASP A 329 -10.25 15.83 -1.34
N THR A 330 -10.03 14.71 -2.03
CA THR A 330 -9.94 13.37 -1.44
C THR A 330 -9.07 12.48 -2.34
N LEU A 331 -8.06 11.83 -1.75
CA LEU A 331 -7.21 10.84 -2.43
C LEU A 331 -7.45 9.48 -1.80
N ILE A 332 -7.72 8.46 -2.62
CA ILE A 332 -7.97 7.08 -2.18
C ILE A 332 -7.02 6.16 -2.93
N TYR A 333 -6.18 5.45 -2.17
CA TYR A 333 -5.42 4.30 -2.67
C TYR A 333 -6.07 3.03 -2.14
N TYR A 334 -6.29 2.02 -2.99
CA TYR A 334 -6.70 0.70 -2.51
C TYR A 334 -6.12 -0.42 -3.36
N SER A 335 -5.98 -1.60 -2.75
CA SER A 335 -5.53 -2.79 -3.46
C SER A 335 -6.31 -4.04 -3.04
N LEU A 336 -6.61 -4.88 -4.03
CA LEU A 336 -7.40 -6.12 -3.93
C LEU A 336 -6.60 -7.28 -4.53
N ARG A 337 -6.90 -8.53 -4.15
CA ARG A 337 -6.41 -9.67 -4.95
C ARG A 337 -7.27 -9.75 -6.22
N LYS A 338 -6.69 -10.15 -7.35
CA LYS A 338 -7.40 -10.21 -8.64
C LYS A 338 -8.61 -11.15 -8.61
N CYS A 339 -8.60 -12.18 -7.76
CA CYS A 339 -9.76 -13.02 -7.46
C CYS A 339 -10.88 -12.36 -6.64
N ASP A 340 -10.60 -11.28 -5.91
CA ASP A 340 -11.60 -10.47 -5.19
C ASP A 340 -12.17 -9.34 -6.07
N VAL A 341 -11.54 -9.05 -7.21
CA VAL A 341 -12.02 -8.04 -8.17
C VAL A 341 -13.15 -8.65 -9.00
N ASP A 342 -14.28 -7.94 -9.09
CA ASP A 342 -15.41 -8.40 -9.90
C ASP A 342 -15.02 -8.61 -11.38
N SER A 343 -15.47 -9.76 -11.88
CA SER A 343 -15.46 -10.19 -13.28
C SER A 343 -15.79 -9.09 -14.30
N THR A 344 -16.80 -8.23 -14.04
CA THR A 344 -17.16 -7.17 -14.99
C THR A 344 -16.09 -6.08 -15.05
N THR A 345 -15.44 -5.77 -13.93
CA THR A 345 -14.34 -4.80 -13.85
C THR A 345 -13.12 -5.31 -14.63
N ILE A 346 -12.81 -6.60 -14.53
CA ILE A 346 -11.73 -7.25 -15.30
C ILE A 346 -12.05 -7.21 -16.80
N ALA A 347 -13.26 -7.62 -17.19
CA ALA A 347 -13.70 -7.62 -18.60
C ALA A 347 -13.74 -6.20 -19.21
N LEU A 348 -14.11 -5.18 -18.43
CA LEU A 348 -14.06 -3.78 -18.85
C LEU A 348 -12.63 -3.26 -18.96
N ALA A 349 -11.71 -3.64 -18.07
CA ALA A 349 -10.29 -3.28 -18.17
C ALA A 349 -9.63 -3.90 -19.40
N GLN A 350 -9.89 -5.19 -19.67
CA GLN A 350 -9.38 -5.85 -20.87
C GLN A 350 -9.87 -5.15 -22.14
N LYS A 351 -11.18 -4.86 -22.26
CA LYS A 351 -11.73 -4.09 -23.39
C LYS A 351 -11.09 -2.71 -23.53
N ARG A 352 -10.88 -1.97 -22.44
CA ARG A 352 -10.20 -0.66 -22.49
C ARG A 352 -8.77 -0.78 -23.02
N LYS A 353 -8.03 -1.82 -22.62
CA LYS A 353 -6.69 -2.11 -23.13
C LYS A 353 -6.72 -2.44 -24.63
N GLU A 354 -7.61 -3.35 -25.05
CA GLU A 354 -7.81 -3.70 -26.46
C GLU A 354 -8.12 -2.47 -27.33
N TYR A 355 -9.00 -1.56 -26.88
CA TYR A 355 -9.27 -0.30 -27.59
C TYR A 355 -8.07 0.65 -27.65
N MET A 356 -7.23 0.69 -26.60
CA MET A 356 -6.08 1.60 -26.50
C MET A 356 -4.86 1.12 -27.28
N GLU A 357 -4.72 -0.19 -27.50
CA GLU A 357 -3.70 -0.79 -28.36
C GLU A 357 -3.95 -0.54 -29.86
N VAL A 358 -5.17 -0.16 -30.26
CA VAL A 358 -5.49 0.17 -31.66
C VAL A 358 -4.72 1.40 -32.14
N ASP A 359 -3.84 1.20 -33.12
CA ASP A 359 -3.17 2.26 -33.88
C ASP A 359 -3.86 2.46 -35.23
N ALA A 360 -4.88 3.33 -35.26
CA ALA A 360 -5.63 3.66 -36.47
C ALA A 360 -4.75 4.21 -37.61
N VAL A 361 -3.63 4.86 -37.28
CA VAL A 361 -2.72 5.51 -38.22
C VAL A 361 -1.79 4.50 -38.88
N ASN A 362 -1.21 3.57 -38.13
CA ASN A 362 -0.45 2.47 -38.71
C ASN A 362 -1.37 1.50 -39.49
N ASN A 363 -2.59 1.24 -39.02
CA ASN A 363 -3.60 0.50 -39.79
C ASN A 363 -3.90 1.16 -41.15
N LEU A 364 -4.04 2.49 -41.19
CA LEU A 364 -4.23 3.25 -42.44
C LEU A 364 -2.97 3.22 -43.33
N ARG A 365 -1.77 3.39 -42.75
CA ARG A 365 -0.49 3.29 -43.48
C ARG A 365 -0.31 1.91 -44.10
N GLU A 366 -0.61 0.85 -43.37
CA GLU A 366 -0.60 -0.53 -43.86
C GLU A 366 -1.56 -0.73 -45.03
N LYS A 367 -2.83 -0.34 -44.86
CA LYS A 367 -3.85 -0.46 -45.92
C LYS A 367 -3.40 0.27 -47.19
N ASN A 368 -2.96 1.52 -47.06
CA ASN A 368 -2.47 2.32 -48.18
C ASN A 368 -1.23 1.66 -48.83
N SER A 369 -0.35 1.02 -48.05
CA SER A 369 0.81 0.29 -48.57
C SER A 369 0.42 -0.98 -49.34
N LYS A 370 -0.63 -1.70 -48.89
CA LYS A 370 -1.17 -2.91 -49.54
C LYS A 370 -1.81 -2.53 -50.87
N GLU A 371 -2.72 -1.55 -50.87
CA GLU A 371 -3.32 -1.00 -52.09
C GLU A 371 -2.27 -0.48 -53.10
N MET A 372 -1.21 0.20 -52.63
CA MET A 372 -0.15 0.71 -53.52
C MET A 372 0.74 -0.40 -54.08
N LYS A 373 0.97 -1.49 -53.32
CA LYS A 373 1.65 -2.70 -53.82
C LYS A 373 0.78 -3.41 -54.86
N GLU A 374 -0.51 -3.56 -54.60
CA GLU A 374 -1.49 -4.17 -55.52
C GLU A 374 -1.65 -3.36 -56.81
N LYS A 375 -1.77 -2.02 -56.73
CA LYS A 375 -1.82 -1.13 -57.89
C LYS A 375 -0.55 -1.26 -58.74
N LYS A 376 0.63 -1.25 -58.11
CA LYS A 376 1.92 -1.47 -58.82
C LYS A 376 2.06 -2.89 -59.40
N ALA A 377 1.55 -3.93 -58.71
CA ALA A 377 1.56 -5.30 -59.22
C ALA A 377 0.62 -5.48 -60.43
N ALA A 378 -0.57 -4.89 -60.38
CA ALA A 378 -1.52 -4.88 -61.49
C ALA A 378 -1.00 -4.06 -62.69
N GLU A 379 -0.28 -2.98 -62.44
CA GLU A 379 0.39 -2.19 -63.49
C GLU A 379 1.58 -2.96 -64.10
N ALA A 380 2.42 -3.61 -63.28
CA ALA A 380 3.50 -4.47 -63.75
C ALA A 380 2.97 -5.67 -64.56
N ALA A 381 1.86 -6.29 -64.14
CA ALA A 381 1.20 -7.35 -64.90
C ALA A 381 0.68 -6.87 -66.26
N LYS A 382 0.11 -5.66 -66.33
CA LYS A 382 -0.27 -5.02 -67.61
C LYS A 382 0.96 -4.73 -68.50
N GLN A 383 2.08 -4.32 -67.91
CA GLN A 383 3.34 -4.11 -68.66
C GLN A 383 3.95 -5.44 -69.15
N GLN A 384 3.84 -6.54 -68.40
CA GLN A 384 4.23 -7.87 -68.86
C GLN A 384 3.35 -8.36 -70.02
N HIS A 385 2.03 -8.13 -69.96
CA HIS A 385 1.11 -8.50 -71.04
C HIS A 385 1.37 -7.73 -72.36
N ASN A 386 2.09 -6.59 -72.31
CA ASN A 386 2.53 -5.83 -73.48
C ASN A 386 3.95 -6.19 -73.99
N ARG A 387 4.64 -7.18 -73.41
CA ARG A 387 5.93 -7.70 -73.92
C ARG A 387 5.76 -9.02 -74.68
N GLY A 388 4.92 -8.98 -75.72
CA GLY A 388 4.48 -10.15 -76.48
C GLY A 388 4.52 -10.02 -78.01
N GLY A 389 5.58 -9.43 -78.59
CA GLY A 389 5.79 -9.44 -80.04
C GLY A 389 6.64 -8.29 -80.59
N GLY A 390 7.61 -8.61 -81.47
CA GLY A 390 8.50 -7.65 -82.14
C GLY A 390 9.93 -8.18 -82.30
N ALA A 391 10.42 -8.27 -83.54
CA ALA A 391 11.70 -8.92 -83.86
C ALA A 391 12.89 -7.93 -83.98
N ALA A 392 14.10 -8.48 -84.01
CA ALA A 392 15.37 -7.73 -83.92
C ALA A 392 15.98 -7.35 -85.28
N SER A 393 16.90 -6.37 -85.28
CA SER A 393 17.89 -6.19 -86.35
C SER A 393 19.23 -5.59 -85.86
N THR A 394 20.32 -6.14 -86.40
CA THR A 394 21.64 -5.52 -86.67
C THR A 394 22.19 -4.46 -85.69
N GLY A 395 23.12 -4.86 -84.82
CA GLY A 395 23.94 -3.95 -84.03
C GLY A 395 25.33 -3.66 -84.62
N LYS A 396 26.17 -2.94 -83.85
CA LYS A 396 27.64 -3.04 -83.88
C LYS A 396 28.24 -2.57 -82.56
N SER A 397 29.44 -3.06 -82.24
CA SER A 397 30.19 -2.69 -81.03
C SER A 397 30.95 -1.38 -81.20
N ASN A 398 31.26 -0.72 -80.08
CA ASN A 398 32.60 -0.17 -79.89
C ASN A 398 33.01 -0.16 -78.40
N THR A 399 34.30 -0.02 -78.13
CA THR A 399 34.91 -0.42 -76.85
C THR A 399 35.11 0.71 -75.83
N GLY A 400 34.70 0.41 -74.59
CA GLY A 400 35.33 0.74 -73.30
C GLY A 400 36.15 2.02 -73.09
N ASN A 401 35.82 2.73 -72.00
CA ASN A 401 36.86 3.18 -71.06
C ASN A 401 36.32 3.34 -69.62
N LYS A 402 37.13 2.90 -68.64
CA LYS A 402 37.19 3.49 -67.28
C LYS A 402 38.10 4.74 -67.39
N PRO A 403 38.03 5.77 -66.50
CA PRO A 403 38.31 5.55 -65.08
C PRO A 403 37.68 6.54 -64.07
N ALA A 404 38.10 6.37 -62.80
CA ALA A 404 38.18 7.36 -61.73
C ALA A 404 36.88 7.87 -61.08
N ALA A 405 36.99 8.16 -59.78
CA ALA A 405 35.98 8.78 -58.94
C ALA A 405 36.59 10.01 -58.26
N MET A 406 35.80 11.07 -58.06
CA MET A 406 36.10 12.21 -57.19
C MET A 406 34.77 12.89 -56.74
N PRO A 407 34.79 13.85 -55.80
CA PRO A 407 33.91 13.82 -54.62
C PRO A 407 32.53 14.47 -54.80
N PRO A 408 31.60 14.28 -53.84
CA PRO A 408 30.36 15.06 -53.79
C PRO A 408 30.63 16.56 -53.58
N PRO A 409 29.81 17.45 -54.18
CA PRO A 409 29.88 18.89 -53.94
C PRO A 409 29.31 19.28 -52.56
N PRO A 410 29.69 20.45 -52.01
CA PRO A 410 29.33 20.87 -50.65
C PRO A 410 27.92 21.49 -50.52
N PHE A 411 27.57 21.83 -49.28
CA PHE A 411 26.26 22.28 -48.81
C PHE A 411 26.16 23.84 -48.75
N TYR A 412 24.92 24.38 -48.71
CA TYR A 412 24.54 25.80 -48.47
C TYR A 412 24.81 26.82 -49.62
N PRO A 413 24.14 28.00 -49.64
CA PRO A 413 22.69 28.22 -49.46
C PRO A 413 22.07 29.30 -50.40
N SER A 414 20.79 29.65 -50.15
CA SER A 414 20.13 30.95 -50.41
C SER A 414 19.47 31.27 -51.76
N TYR A 415 18.65 32.33 -51.76
CA TYR A 415 17.70 32.78 -52.78
C TYR A 415 18.33 33.71 -53.85
N ALA A 416 17.75 33.74 -55.06
CA ALA A 416 17.63 34.97 -55.87
C ALA A 416 16.59 34.84 -57.01
N SER A 417 15.92 35.95 -57.32
CA SER A 417 15.06 36.18 -58.51
C SER A 417 15.86 36.46 -59.79
N LEU A 418 15.26 36.34 -60.99
CA LEU A 418 15.57 37.12 -62.21
C LEU A 418 14.33 37.14 -63.18
N PRO A 419 14.26 37.96 -64.25
CA PRO A 419 13.03 38.71 -64.57
C PRO A 419 12.58 38.69 -66.05
N ALA A 420 11.53 39.46 -66.37
CA ALA A 420 11.31 40.04 -67.70
C ALA A 420 10.59 41.40 -67.64
N LYS A 421 10.93 42.31 -68.57
CA LYS A 421 10.12 43.44 -69.03
C LYS A 421 9.85 43.20 -70.52
N ASP A 422 8.70 43.64 -71.05
CA ASP A 422 8.68 44.67 -72.09
C ASP A 422 7.25 45.14 -72.51
N THR A 423 7.23 46.36 -73.07
CA THR A 423 6.25 47.00 -73.98
C THR A 423 4.71 46.95 -73.74
N LEU A 424 4.15 48.16 -73.64
CA LEU A 424 2.75 48.58 -73.91
C LEU A 424 2.58 48.96 -75.42
N PRO A 425 1.40 49.35 -75.99
CA PRO A 425 0.20 49.95 -75.35
C PRO A 425 -1.21 49.67 -75.94
N ALA A 426 -2.21 50.35 -75.34
CA ALA A 426 -3.56 50.70 -75.84
C ALA A 426 -4.61 49.57 -75.96
N SER A 427 -5.88 49.75 -75.54
CA SER A 427 -6.72 50.97 -75.63
C SER A 427 -7.85 51.06 -74.58
N MET A 428 -8.41 52.26 -74.45
CA MET A 428 -9.63 52.71 -73.73
C MET A 428 -10.52 53.48 -74.74
N PRO A 429 -11.77 53.94 -74.46
CA PRO A 429 -12.53 53.99 -73.18
C PRO A 429 -13.88 53.22 -73.29
N ASP A 430 -15.06 53.50 -72.70
CA ASP A 430 -15.69 54.54 -71.84
C ASP A 430 -17.03 53.93 -71.27
N SER A 431 -17.85 54.52 -70.38
CA SER A 431 -17.66 55.14 -69.05
C SER A 431 -19.03 55.44 -68.39
N LEU A 432 -19.03 55.85 -67.11
CA LEU A 432 -20.09 56.52 -66.31
C LEU A 432 -21.56 55.99 -66.25
N GLY A 433 -22.02 55.75 -65.01
CA GLY A 433 -23.43 55.87 -64.57
C GLY A 433 -24.25 54.57 -64.48
N GLY A 434 -25.12 54.36 -63.48
CA GLY A 434 -25.37 55.15 -62.26
C GLY A 434 -26.75 54.89 -61.62
N GLY A 435 -26.82 54.12 -60.52
CA GLY A 435 -28.08 53.69 -59.86
C GLY A 435 -28.71 52.42 -60.49
N THR A 436 -29.58 51.65 -59.82
CA THR A 436 -30.21 51.79 -58.49
C THR A 436 -30.42 50.43 -57.76
N VAL A 437 -30.64 50.49 -56.44
CA VAL A 437 -31.02 49.43 -55.46
C VAL A 437 -32.58 49.34 -55.37
N PRO A 438 -33.31 48.31 -54.81
CA PRO A 438 -32.96 47.17 -53.92
C PRO A 438 -33.50 45.73 -54.24
N VAL A 439 -32.86 44.73 -53.60
CA VAL A 439 -33.35 43.67 -52.67
C VAL A 439 -34.80 43.12 -52.69
N GLN A 440 -34.92 41.76 -52.58
CA GLN A 440 -36.10 40.91 -52.22
C GLN A 440 -37.26 40.82 -53.25
N ASP A 441 -38.12 39.79 -53.29
CA ASP A 441 -38.45 38.71 -52.31
C ASP A 441 -38.60 37.30 -52.99
N SER A 442 -39.44 36.39 -52.46
CA SER A 442 -39.33 34.92 -52.48
C SER A 442 -40.51 34.15 -53.14
N SER A 443 -40.65 32.83 -52.85
CA SER A 443 -41.62 31.80 -53.34
C SER A 443 -41.31 31.15 -54.72
N VAL A 444 -41.18 29.80 -54.88
CA VAL A 444 -42.13 28.66 -54.68
C VAL A 444 -43.25 28.73 -55.73
N VAL A 445 -43.61 27.74 -56.58
CA VAL A 445 -43.71 26.24 -56.57
C VAL A 445 -43.39 25.69 -58.01
N ASP A 446 -43.31 24.41 -58.45
CA ASP A 446 -43.25 22.99 -57.98
C ASP A 446 -42.82 22.10 -59.22
N MET A 447 -42.81 20.75 -59.39
CA MET A 447 -43.01 19.49 -58.61
C MET A 447 -42.43 18.27 -59.41
N SER A 448 -42.37 17.08 -58.79
CA SER A 448 -42.58 15.72 -59.40
C SER A 448 -41.49 15.06 -60.31
N ASP A 449 -41.23 13.72 -60.29
CA ASP A 449 -41.52 12.66 -59.29
C ASP A 449 -40.83 11.29 -59.59
N VAL A 450 -40.92 10.33 -58.64
CA VAL A 450 -40.66 8.85 -58.74
C VAL A 450 -39.18 8.40 -58.83
N ALA A 451 -38.62 7.44 -58.06
CA ALA A 451 -38.94 6.65 -56.85
C ALA A 451 -37.59 6.11 -56.25
N SER A 452 -37.45 5.52 -55.05
CA SER A 452 -38.29 4.52 -54.34
C SER A 452 -38.10 4.49 -52.80
N ALA A 453 -39.04 3.82 -52.11
CA ALA A 453 -39.20 3.71 -50.65
C ALA A 453 -37.98 3.13 -49.86
N ASP A 454 -37.73 3.40 -48.57
CA ASP A 454 -38.50 3.94 -47.41
C ASP A 454 -39.28 2.92 -46.55
N THR A 455 -39.07 2.96 -45.22
CA THR A 455 -40.10 2.69 -44.19
C THR A 455 -39.74 3.28 -42.81
N SER A 456 -40.49 4.31 -42.40
CA SER A 456 -40.75 4.93 -41.07
C SER A 456 -40.80 3.99 -39.83
N ALA A 457 -40.89 4.41 -38.54
CA ALA A 457 -41.58 5.54 -37.85
C ALA A 457 -41.14 5.59 -36.33
N SER A 458 -41.71 6.27 -35.32
CA SER A 458 -42.32 7.62 -35.03
C SER A 458 -42.87 7.60 -33.55
N VAL A 459 -43.24 8.66 -32.79
CA VAL A 459 -43.29 10.12 -33.00
C VAL A 459 -42.87 10.96 -31.74
N LEU A 460 -43.78 11.45 -30.87
CA LEU A 460 -43.58 12.56 -29.89
C LEU A 460 -44.60 12.57 -28.70
N ASN A 461 -44.38 13.51 -27.75
CA ASN A 461 -45.25 14.00 -26.63
C ASN A 461 -45.43 13.10 -25.39
N ASP A 462 -45.72 13.61 -24.18
CA ASP A 462 -46.28 14.94 -23.79
C ASP A 462 -45.65 15.55 -22.50
N THR A 463 -46.10 16.73 -22.05
CA THR A 463 -45.65 17.38 -20.79
C THR A 463 -46.78 18.06 -20.00
N SER A 464 -46.94 17.73 -18.71
CA SER A 464 -47.45 18.61 -17.63
C SER A 464 -47.53 17.86 -16.28
N ALA A 465 -47.82 18.56 -15.17
CA ALA A 465 -47.61 18.08 -13.80
C ALA A 465 -48.84 18.25 -12.87
N VAL A 466 -48.81 17.59 -11.70
CA VAL A 466 -49.33 18.07 -10.39
C VAL A 466 -48.74 17.17 -9.26
N ALA A 467 -48.76 17.64 -8.01
CA ALA A 467 -47.98 17.10 -6.88
C ALA A 467 -48.81 16.28 -5.84
N VAL A 468 -48.17 15.95 -4.71
CA VAL A 468 -48.64 15.14 -3.54
C VAL A 468 -48.60 13.62 -3.82
N GLY A 469 -48.10 12.75 -2.93
CA GLY A 469 -47.41 12.96 -1.65
C GLY A 469 -47.12 11.64 -0.90
N ASP A 470 -46.51 11.76 0.28
CA ASP A 470 -46.36 10.77 1.36
C ASP A 470 -45.59 9.42 1.19
N THR A 471 -44.66 9.25 2.15
CA THR A 471 -44.23 8.01 2.83
C THR A 471 -43.49 6.89 2.08
N VAL A 472 -42.24 6.66 2.52
CA VAL A 472 -41.54 5.36 2.43
C VAL A 472 -42.03 4.46 3.57
N GLY A 473 -42.41 3.20 3.31
CA GLY A 473 -42.91 2.34 4.40
C GLY A 473 -43.38 0.92 4.05
N ILE A 474 -42.59 0.10 3.34
CA ILE A 474 -42.76 -1.37 3.26
C ILE A 474 -41.36 -1.97 3.42
N ALA A 475 -40.96 -2.61 4.53
CA ALA A 475 -41.57 -3.69 5.34
C ALA A 475 -41.41 -5.08 4.68
N ALA A 476 -40.92 -6.05 5.44
CA ALA A 476 -40.46 -7.33 4.92
C ALA A 476 -41.58 -8.21 4.33
N ILE A 477 -41.24 -8.98 3.30
CA ILE A 477 -41.86 -10.29 3.04
C ILE A 477 -40.72 -11.31 3.12
N ASP A 478 -40.93 -12.33 3.93
CA ASP A 478 -40.01 -13.43 4.20
C ASP A 478 -40.77 -14.76 4.03
N THR A 479 -40.03 -15.87 4.04
CA THR A 479 -40.46 -17.26 4.23
C THR A 479 -40.95 -18.07 3.00
N ALA A 480 -40.30 -19.23 2.86
CA ALA A 480 -40.67 -20.47 2.15
C ALA A 480 -40.61 -20.50 0.60
N GLY A 481 -39.78 -21.32 -0.05
CA GLY A 481 -38.60 -22.06 0.42
C GLY A 481 -38.47 -23.51 -0.09
N PHE A 482 -37.24 -24.04 -0.07
CA PHE A 482 -36.98 -25.48 -0.21
C PHE A 482 -35.77 -25.91 0.64
N SER A 483 -36.06 -26.51 1.78
CA SER A 483 -35.17 -27.30 2.65
C SER A 483 -35.00 -28.73 2.08
N VAL A 484 -34.03 -29.60 2.40
CA VAL A 484 -32.81 -29.64 3.25
C VAL A 484 -32.07 -30.92 2.79
N GLY A 485 -30.77 -31.15 2.95
CA GLY A 485 -29.66 -30.40 3.57
C GLY A 485 -28.47 -31.36 3.78
N ASP A 486 -27.46 -30.93 4.53
CA ASP A 486 -26.42 -31.74 5.22
C ASP A 486 -25.51 -32.69 4.37
N THR A 487 -24.19 -32.76 4.57
CA THR A 487 -23.26 -32.06 5.48
C THR A 487 -21.83 -32.10 4.91
N SER A 488 -20.99 -31.11 5.25
CA SER A 488 -19.57 -31.23 5.65
C SER A 488 -18.79 -29.95 5.33
N ALA A 489 -17.95 -29.50 6.26
CA ALA A 489 -17.09 -28.34 6.08
C ALA A 489 -15.75 -28.72 5.42
N VAL A 490 -15.20 -27.81 4.61
CA VAL A 490 -13.77 -27.80 4.24
C VAL A 490 -13.24 -26.41 4.53
N ALA A 491 -12.54 -26.27 5.66
CA ALA A 491 -11.78 -25.06 5.97
C ALA A 491 -10.40 -25.16 5.31
N LEU A 492 -10.00 -24.16 4.52
CA LEU A 492 -8.67 -24.09 3.92
C LEU A 492 -8.06 -22.68 4.00
N SER A 493 -7.22 -22.52 5.02
CA SER A 493 -6.02 -21.65 5.11
C SER A 493 -6.15 -20.13 4.89
N ASP A 494 -5.81 -19.39 5.94
CA ASP A 494 -5.60 -17.95 6.01
C ASP A 494 -4.29 -17.46 5.35
N THR A 495 -3.97 -16.18 5.59
CA THR A 495 -2.68 -15.46 5.37
C THR A 495 -2.25 -15.15 3.93
N SER A 496 -1.58 -14.03 3.63
CA SER A 496 -1.11 -12.90 4.48
C SER A 496 -0.75 -11.67 3.64
N ALA A 497 -0.83 -10.47 4.24
CA ALA A 497 -0.16 -9.27 3.72
C ALA A 497 0.27 -8.32 4.87
N VAL A 498 1.53 -8.47 5.31
CA VAL A 498 2.35 -7.53 6.13
C VAL A 498 1.76 -7.10 7.50
N ALA A 499 2.64 -6.82 8.48
CA ALA A 499 2.27 -6.87 9.89
C ALA A 499 1.70 -5.55 10.48
N PHE A 500 0.49 -5.65 11.04
CA PHE A 500 0.41 -5.92 12.48
C PHE A 500 -0.23 -7.31 12.68
N SER A 501 0.28 -8.09 13.63
CA SER A 501 0.06 -9.55 13.73
C SER A 501 -0.72 -9.96 14.98
N ASP A 502 -1.66 -10.90 14.87
CA ASP A 502 -2.37 -11.48 16.01
C ASP A 502 -2.55 -13.01 15.88
N THR A 503 -2.92 -13.67 17.00
CA THR A 503 -2.43 -15.02 17.30
C THR A 503 -3.53 -16.02 17.70
N SER A 504 -3.51 -17.19 17.05
CA SER A 504 -4.01 -18.53 17.43
C SER A 504 -5.16 -18.70 18.44
N ALA A 505 -6.23 -19.39 18.01
CA ALA A 505 -7.11 -20.17 18.87
C ALA A 505 -6.80 -21.68 18.75
N VAL A 506 -7.01 -22.46 19.82
CA VAL A 506 -6.66 -23.89 19.92
C VAL A 506 -7.92 -24.75 20.05
N ALA A 507 -7.93 -25.90 19.36
CA ALA A 507 -8.88 -26.99 19.58
C ALA A 507 -8.15 -28.35 19.61
N LEU A 508 -8.62 -29.28 20.44
CA LEU A 508 -8.04 -30.60 20.67
C LEU A 508 -9.09 -31.70 20.42
N SER A 509 -8.62 -32.87 19.98
CA SER A 509 -9.28 -34.19 20.11
C SER A 509 -10.62 -34.41 19.35
N ASP A 510 -11.00 -35.62 18.92
CA ASP A 510 -10.33 -36.93 19.03
C ASP A 510 -10.58 -37.91 17.85
N THR A 511 -9.74 -38.94 17.81
CA THR A 511 -9.82 -40.26 17.15
C THR A 511 -11.06 -40.69 16.36
N SER A 512 -10.81 -41.24 15.15
CA SER A 512 -11.11 -42.64 14.80
C SER A 512 -10.39 -43.06 13.52
N ALA A 513 -10.16 -44.37 13.31
CA ALA A 513 -9.40 -44.91 12.19
C ALA A 513 -10.17 -46.01 11.44
N VAL A 514 -9.86 -46.22 10.15
CA VAL A 514 -9.92 -47.49 9.40
C VAL A 514 -9.15 -47.31 8.08
N ALA A 515 -8.61 -48.39 7.53
CA ALA A 515 -7.88 -48.42 6.25
C ALA A 515 -8.43 -49.55 5.33
N PRO A 516 -7.88 -49.72 4.12
CA PRO A 516 -8.51 -49.33 2.85
C PRO A 516 -9.45 -50.38 2.25
N GLY A 517 -10.27 -49.97 1.27
CA GLY A 517 -11.06 -50.86 0.42
C GLY A 517 -11.13 -50.36 -1.02
N ASP A 518 -10.74 -51.19 -1.98
CA ASP A 518 -10.79 -50.90 -3.41
C ASP A 518 -12.23 -50.93 -3.96
N THR A 519 -12.64 -49.84 -4.61
CA THR A 519 -13.64 -49.89 -5.70
C THR A 519 -13.24 -48.91 -6.79
N THR A 520 -12.82 -49.42 -7.95
CA THR A 520 -12.57 -48.62 -9.14
C THR A 520 -13.89 -48.18 -9.78
N GLY A 521 -14.06 -46.89 -10.07
CA GLY A 521 -15.31 -46.38 -10.64
C GLY A 521 -15.18 -44.96 -11.19
N VAL A 522 -15.13 -44.85 -12.52
CA VAL A 522 -15.18 -43.60 -13.31
C VAL A 522 -14.05 -42.61 -13.03
N ALA A 523 -13.15 -42.46 -14.01
CA ALA A 523 -12.32 -41.27 -14.12
C ALA A 523 -13.22 -40.09 -14.51
N ALA A 524 -13.73 -39.36 -13.52
CA ALA A 524 -14.11 -37.97 -13.73
C ALA A 524 -12.82 -37.22 -14.06
N ASP A 525 -12.76 -36.63 -15.25
CA ASP A 525 -11.61 -35.83 -15.65
C ASP A 525 -11.57 -34.61 -14.72
N SER A 526 -10.59 -34.59 -13.82
CA SER A 526 -10.45 -33.54 -12.82
C SER A 526 -10.01 -32.27 -13.52
N VAL A 527 -10.98 -31.50 -14.01
CA VAL A 527 -10.80 -30.12 -14.47
C VAL A 527 -10.14 -29.37 -13.32
N ALA A 528 -8.82 -29.22 -13.41
CA ALA A 528 -8.02 -28.53 -12.43
C ALA A 528 -8.38 -27.06 -12.51
N VAL A 529 -9.36 -26.65 -11.69
CA VAL A 529 -9.70 -25.25 -11.47
C VAL A 529 -8.42 -24.56 -11.05
N ALA A 530 -7.84 -23.79 -11.98
CA ALA A 530 -6.56 -23.16 -11.76
C ALA A 530 -6.62 -22.34 -10.47
N PRO A 531 -5.69 -22.52 -9.51
CA PRO A 531 -5.80 -21.89 -8.21
C PRO A 531 -5.94 -20.38 -8.39
N PRO A 532 -6.95 -19.76 -7.73
CA PRO A 532 -7.48 -18.45 -8.08
C PRO A 532 -6.36 -17.41 -8.12
N ASP A 533 -6.46 -16.47 -9.06
CA ASP A 533 -5.40 -15.51 -9.31
C ASP A 533 -5.27 -14.53 -8.13
N THR A 534 -4.30 -14.79 -7.25
CA THR A 534 -4.03 -14.00 -6.04
C THR A 534 -3.18 -12.76 -6.31
N SER A 535 -2.81 -12.46 -7.56
CA SER A 535 -2.01 -11.28 -7.89
C SER A 535 -2.67 -10.00 -7.37
N THR A 536 -1.87 -9.06 -6.86
CA THR A 536 -2.40 -7.82 -6.28
C THR A 536 -2.66 -6.78 -7.36
N VAL A 537 -3.85 -6.20 -7.30
CA VAL A 537 -4.33 -5.16 -8.22
C VAL A 537 -4.42 -3.86 -7.44
N THR A 538 -3.80 -2.80 -7.94
CA THR A 538 -3.81 -1.47 -7.32
C THR A 538 -4.74 -0.52 -8.06
N PHE A 539 -5.37 0.36 -7.30
CA PHE A 539 -6.27 1.41 -7.78
C PHE A 539 -5.95 2.71 -7.05
N ILE A 540 -5.94 3.82 -7.79
CA ILE A 540 -5.77 5.16 -7.23
C ILE A 540 -6.92 6.02 -7.74
N ARG A 541 -7.59 6.73 -6.84
CA ARG A 541 -8.66 7.69 -7.16
C ARG A 541 -8.35 9.02 -6.50
N ALA A 542 -8.29 10.09 -7.28
CA ALA A 542 -8.30 11.45 -6.79
C ALA A 542 -9.63 12.08 -7.20
N LEU A 543 -10.38 12.60 -6.23
CA LEU A 543 -11.78 13.00 -6.40
C LEU A 543 -11.92 14.50 -6.15
N ARG A 544 -12.43 15.22 -7.17
CA ARG A 544 -12.65 16.68 -7.25
C ARG A 544 -11.37 17.52 -7.09
N ASN A 545 -11.35 18.64 -7.82
CA ASN A 545 -10.34 19.71 -7.66
C ASN A 545 -8.90 19.19 -7.77
N VAL A 546 -8.67 18.18 -8.62
CA VAL A 546 -7.39 17.47 -8.73
C VAL A 546 -6.35 18.34 -9.43
N LYS A 547 -5.18 18.48 -8.82
CA LYS A 547 -4.06 19.31 -9.30
C LYS A 547 -2.74 18.55 -9.23
N ALA A 548 -1.84 18.83 -10.17
CA ALA A 548 -0.46 18.37 -10.18
C ALA A 548 0.51 19.53 -10.51
N TYR A 549 1.69 19.51 -9.90
CA TYR A 549 2.76 20.49 -10.10
C TYR A 549 4.14 19.83 -9.98
N LYS A 550 4.92 19.91 -11.06
CA LYS A 550 6.37 19.69 -11.19
C LYS A 550 6.94 20.95 -11.88
N SER A 551 8.26 21.16 -11.88
CA SER A 551 8.85 22.40 -12.43
C SER A 551 8.56 22.62 -13.93
N ASP A 552 8.50 21.54 -14.70
CA ASP A 552 8.20 21.50 -16.14
C ASP A 552 6.70 21.30 -16.42
N LEU A 553 6.05 20.39 -15.71
CA LEU A 553 4.72 19.85 -15.95
C LEU A 553 3.72 20.28 -14.87
N GLN A 554 2.58 20.84 -15.27
CA GLN A 554 1.46 21.10 -14.36
C GLN A 554 0.15 20.55 -14.93
N ALA A 555 -0.80 20.14 -14.09
CA ALA A 555 -2.09 19.63 -14.57
C ALA A 555 -3.25 19.92 -13.63
N VAL A 556 -4.47 20.00 -14.18
CA VAL A 556 -5.73 20.15 -13.44
C VAL A 556 -6.83 19.34 -14.11
N CYS A 557 -7.64 18.63 -13.32
CA CYS A 557 -8.90 18.01 -13.77
C CYS A 557 -9.93 18.02 -12.64
N ASP A 558 -11.16 17.56 -12.87
CA ASP A 558 -12.05 17.30 -11.73
C ASP A 558 -11.55 16.08 -10.96
N SER A 559 -11.48 14.93 -11.62
CA SER A 559 -11.19 13.64 -10.98
C SER A 559 -10.24 12.80 -11.84
N LEU A 560 -9.43 11.97 -11.18
CA LEU A 560 -8.45 11.06 -11.79
C LEU A 560 -8.62 9.64 -11.25
N GLU A 561 -8.62 8.62 -12.12
CA GLU A 561 -8.59 7.20 -11.72
C GLU A 561 -7.48 6.44 -12.46
N TYR A 562 -6.59 5.77 -11.72
CA TYR A 562 -5.65 4.77 -12.22
C TYR A 562 -6.03 3.37 -11.76
N SER A 563 -5.74 2.37 -12.60
CA SER A 563 -5.95 0.95 -12.34
C SER A 563 -4.78 0.14 -12.93
N SER A 564 -4.27 -0.84 -12.17
CA SER A 564 -3.22 -1.74 -12.64
C SER A 564 -3.71 -2.94 -13.46
N LEU A 565 -5.02 -3.06 -13.73
CA LEU A 565 -5.58 -4.09 -14.63
C LEU A 565 -5.29 -3.77 -16.10
N ASP A 566 -5.41 -2.50 -16.43
CA ASP A 566 -5.21 -1.90 -17.76
C ASP A 566 -4.00 -0.95 -17.79
N SER A 567 -3.31 -0.76 -16.65
CA SER A 567 -2.17 0.14 -16.44
C SER A 567 -2.43 1.58 -16.87
N LEU A 568 -3.68 2.05 -16.68
CA LEU A 568 -4.20 3.23 -17.37
C LEU A 568 -4.73 4.26 -16.38
N ALA A 569 -4.11 5.45 -16.35
CA ALA A 569 -4.58 6.63 -15.64
C ALA A 569 -5.53 7.46 -16.51
N ARG A 570 -6.69 7.83 -15.96
CA ARG A 570 -7.80 8.50 -16.65
C ARG A 570 -8.12 9.80 -15.96
N MET A 571 -8.07 10.91 -16.69
CA MET A 571 -8.42 12.25 -16.20
C MET A 571 -9.76 12.68 -16.78
N PHE A 572 -10.69 13.07 -15.92
CA PHE A 572 -12.09 13.33 -16.28
C PHE A 572 -12.48 14.81 -16.14
N ILE A 573 -13.48 15.20 -16.93
CA ILE A 573 -14.15 16.51 -16.93
C ILE A 573 -13.17 17.66 -17.19
N LYS A 574 -12.94 17.91 -18.48
CA LYS A 574 -12.09 19.03 -18.98
C LYS A 574 -10.69 19.08 -18.33
N PRO A 575 -9.94 17.96 -18.32
CA PRO A 575 -8.54 17.97 -17.92
C PRO A 575 -7.72 18.92 -18.80
N ILE A 576 -6.77 19.60 -18.17
CA ILE A 576 -5.78 20.46 -18.83
C ILE A 576 -4.40 20.12 -18.27
N ILE A 577 -3.43 20.02 -19.16
CA ILE A 577 -2.01 19.81 -18.85
C ILE A 577 -1.23 20.97 -19.45
N TRP A 578 -0.29 21.54 -18.70
CA TRP A 578 0.67 22.54 -19.16
C TRP A 578 2.08 21.95 -19.13
N ASN A 579 2.89 22.32 -20.12
CA ASN A 579 4.31 21.95 -20.19
C ASN A 579 5.17 23.17 -20.56
N GLU A 580 6.28 23.38 -19.85
CA GLU A 580 7.19 24.53 -19.96
C GLU A 580 6.50 25.91 -19.86
N VAL A 581 5.32 25.96 -19.22
CA VAL A 581 4.35 27.08 -19.22
C VAL A 581 3.76 27.43 -20.61
N LYS A 582 4.55 27.37 -21.69
CA LYS A 582 4.16 27.76 -23.05
C LYS A 582 3.16 26.84 -23.74
N ASN A 583 3.12 25.56 -23.36
CA ASN A 583 2.23 24.58 -23.98
C ASN A 583 1.04 24.28 -23.08
N GLN A 584 -0.17 24.24 -23.65
CA GLN A 584 -1.41 23.82 -22.98
C GLN A 584 -2.14 22.77 -23.83
N PHE A 585 -2.28 21.57 -23.29
CA PHE A 585 -3.03 20.46 -23.85
C PHE A 585 -4.37 20.33 -23.12
N SER A 586 -5.47 20.17 -23.84
CA SER A 586 -6.82 20.08 -23.27
C SER A 586 -7.76 19.22 -24.11
N SER A 587 -8.66 18.49 -23.47
CA SER A 587 -9.72 17.69 -24.09
C SER A 587 -10.86 17.46 -23.09
N ASP A 588 -11.95 16.80 -23.47
CA ASP A 588 -13.01 16.45 -22.52
C ASP A 588 -12.59 15.32 -21.56
N SER A 589 -11.68 14.43 -21.99
CA SER A 589 -10.99 13.42 -21.15
C SER A 589 -9.59 13.10 -21.68
N ILE A 590 -8.68 12.65 -20.79
CA ILE A 590 -7.32 12.21 -21.15
C ILE A 590 -7.07 10.80 -20.59
N TYR A 591 -6.43 9.96 -21.38
CA TYR A 591 -6.08 8.57 -21.09
C TYR A 591 -4.56 8.41 -21.21
N ILE A 592 -3.91 8.00 -20.13
CA ILE A 592 -2.44 7.84 -20.02
C ILE A 592 -2.13 6.37 -19.77
N SER A 593 -1.38 5.75 -20.69
CA SER A 593 -0.97 4.35 -20.64
C SER A 593 0.48 4.24 -20.15
N VAL A 594 0.67 3.51 -19.05
CA VAL A 594 1.98 3.25 -18.42
C VAL A 594 2.39 1.80 -18.70
N ALA A 595 3.62 1.59 -19.17
CA ALA A 595 4.16 0.26 -19.45
C ALA A 595 5.56 0.13 -18.83
N GLY A 596 5.76 -0.88 -17.97
CA GLY A 596 7.05 -1.06 -17.27
C GLY A 596 7.46 0.18 -16.46
N GLU A 597 6.50 0.79 -15.75
CA GLU A 597 6.65 2.04 -14.97
C GLU A 597 7.00 3.29 -15.81
N ARG A 598 7.10 3.18 -17.14
CA ARG A 598 7.46 4.24 -18.08
C ARG A 598 6.26 4.71 -18.92
N LEU A 599 6.32 5.94 -19.44
CA LEU A 599 5.22 6.52 -20.23
C LEU A 599 5.24 5.92 -21.64
N SER A 600 4.11 5.40 -22.12
CA SER A 600 4.04 4.74 -23.43
C SER A 600 3.12 5.44 -24.44
N LYS A 601 1.91 5.83 -24.01
CA LYS A 601 0.91 6.49 -24.87
C LYS A 601 0.03 7.44 -24.06
N VAL A 602 -0.20 8.64 -24.58
CA VAL A 602 -1.23 9.56 -24.09
C VAL A 602 -2.26 9.77 -25.19
N SER A 603 -3.55 9.62 -24.87
CA SER A 603 -4.66 9.91 -25.78
C SER A 603 -5.57 10.98 -25.21
N PHE A 604 -5.77 12.04 -26.00
CA PHE A 604 -6.69 13.13 -25.74
C PHE A 604 -8.00 12.82 -26.47
N GLN A 605 -9.07 12.63 -25.70
CA GLN A 605 -10.34 12.10 -26.17
C GLN A 605 -11.45 13.17 -26.12
N SER A 606 -12.08 13.38 -27.27
CA SER A 606 -13.09 14.42 -27.57
C SER A 606 -12.59 15.87 -27.40
N ASN A 607 -12.82 16.67 -28.46
CA ASN A 607 -12.43 18.10 -28.55
C ASN A 607 -10.96 18.36 -28.19
N ALA A 608 -10.05 17.47 -28.62
CA ALA A 608 -8.63 17.60 -28.36
C ALA A 608 -8.06 18.90 -28.95
N PHE A 609 -7.32 19.63 -28.11
CA PHE A 609 -6.79 20.96 -28.39
C PHE A 609 -5.37 21.08 -27.81
N ILE A 610 -4.44 21.57 -28.63
CA ILE A 610 -3.10 21.99 -28.22
C ILE A 610 -2.98 23.49 -28.53
N HIS A 611 -2.47 24.23 -27.56
CA HIS A 611 -2.11 25.64 -27.70
C HIS A 611 -0.63 25.77 -27.30
N THR A 612 0.19 26.34 -28.18
CA THR A 612 1.58 26.69 -27.87
C THR A 612 1.73 28.19 -28.02
N GLN A 613 2.07 28.87 -26.93
CA GLN A 613 2.28 30.32 -26.91
C GLN A 613 3.59 30.69 -27.60
N GLU A 614 3.50 31.51 -28.64
CA GLU A 614 4.67 32.08 -29.33
C GLU A 614 5.01 33.45 -28.72
N ASP A 615 4.03 34.34 -28.66
CA ASP A 615 4.16 35.69 -28.11
C ASP A 615 3.01 35.99 -27.11
N THR A 616 2.85 37.24 -26.68
CA THR A 616 1.72 37.67 -25.82
C THR A 616 0.34 37.65 -26.50
N VAL A 617 0.29 37.58 -27.84
CA VAL A 617 -0.95 37.62 -28.64
C VAL A 617 -1.10 36.40 -29.55
N HIS A 618 0.03 35.83 -30.01
CA HIS A 618 0.09 34.77 -31.02
C HIS A 618 0.29 33.39 -30.38
N TYR A 619 -0.53 32.44 -30.81
CA TYR A 619 -0.57 31.07 -30.28
C TYR A 619 -0.69 30.07 -31.43
N ASN A 620 0.31 29.21 -31.62
CA ASN A 620 0.15 28.03 -32.47
C ASN A 620 -0.97 27.16 -31.88
N GLN A 621 -1.82 26.61 -32.74
CA GLN A 621 -3.01 25.87 -32.34
C GLN A 621 -3.15 24.61 -33.18
N ILE A 622 -3.46 23.49 -32.54
CA ILE A 622 -3.93 22.28 -33.21
C ILE A 622 -5.25 21.88 -32.54
N LYS A 623 -6.27 21.63 -33.34
CA LYS A 623 -7.55 21.07 -32.90
C LYS A 623 -7.86 19.80 -33.69
N SER A 624 -8.37 18.78 -33.00
CA SER A 624 -8.99 17.62 -33.65
C SER A 624 -10.07 16.99 -32.77
N LEU A 625 -10.70 15.91 -33.22
CA LEU A 625 -11.62 15.14 -32.39
C LEU A 625 -10.85 14.35 -31.32
N GLU A 626 -9.78 13.68 -31.75
CA GLU A 626 -8.87 12.89 -30.91
C GLU A 626 -7.41 13.22 -31.24
N MET A 627 -6.52 13.06 -30.26
CA MET A 627 -5.07 13.07 -30.48
C MET A 627 -4.40 11.91 -29.74
N MET A 628 -3.26 11.46 -30.25
CA MET A 628 -2.43 10.41 -29.66
C MET A 628 -0.95 10.81 -29.71
N ALA A 629 -0.31 10.83 -28.54
CA ALA A 629 1.13 10.99 -28.38
C ALA A 629 1.73 9.64 -28.00
N PHE A 630 2.79 9.22 -28.71
CA PHE A 630 3.47 7.95 -28.51
C PHE A 630 4.92 8.20 -28.09
N PHE A 631 5.35 7.47 -27.07
CA PHE A 631 6.63 7.67 -26.41
C PHE A 631 7.55 6.47 -26.65
N ASN A 632 8.85 6.72 -26.79
CA ASN A 632 9.85 5.66 -26.97
C ASN A 632 10.14 4.97 -25.62
N GLU A 633 11.09 4.03 -25.60
CA GLU A 633 11.47 3.38 -24.35
C GLU A 633 11.96 4.41 -23.31
N ASP A 634 12.68 5.45 -23.73
CA ASP A 634 13.17 6.55 -22.88
C ASP A 634 12.13 7.63 -22.53
N SER A 635 10.83 7.35 -22.77
CA SER A 635 9.71 8.26 -22.48
C SER A 635 9.75 9.60 -23.23
N GLU A 636 10.51 9.67 -24.33
CA GLU A 636 10.56 10.81 -25.25
C GLU A 636 9.46 10.70 -26.32
N LEU A 637 8.89 11.84 -26.72
CA LEU A 637 7.84 11.90 -27.75
C LEU A 637 8.45 11.69 -29.16
N TYR A 638 8.33 10.49 -29.72
CA TYR A 638 8.78 10.19 -31.10
C TYR A 638 7.69 10.39 -32.16
N ARG A 639 6.41 10.43 -31.76
CA ARG A 639 5.28 10.50 -32.70
C ARG A 639 4.04 11.12 -32.08
N PHE A 640 3.38 11.98 -32.86
CA PHE A 640 2.12 12.62 -32.52
C PHE A 640 1.12 12.52 -33.68
N ASP A 641 -0.09 12.02 -33.41
CA ASP A 641 -1.16 11.89 -34.40
C ASP A 641 -2.41 12.67 -33.95
N ALA A 642 -3.10 13.33 -34.89
CA ALA A 642 -4.37 14.02 -34.68
C ALA A 642 -5.42 13.53 -35.69
N LEU A 643 -6.62 13.22 -35.19
CA LEU A 643 -7.62 12.38 -35.85
C LEU A 643 -9.04 12.96 -35.80
N GLY A 644 -9.87 12.59 -36.79
CA GLY A 644 -11.29 12.94 -36.83
C GLY A 644 -11.59 14.36 -37.34
N GLY A 645 -10.74 14.87 -38.25
CA GLY A 645 -10.75 16.26 -38.70
C GLY A 645 -9.78 17.08 -37.87
N THR A 646 -8.67 17.49 -38.48
CA THR A 646 -7.62 18.31 -37.88
C THR A 646 -7.62 19.70 -38.49
N SER A 647 -7.76 20.72 -37.67
CA SER A 647 -7.52 22.12 -38.04
C SER A 647 -6.31 22.62 -37.26
N ALA A 648 -5.35 23.24 -37.92
CA ALA A 648 -4.18 23.81 -37.29
C ALA A 648 -3.92 25.25 -37.76
N VAL A 649 -3.38 26.08 -36.87
CA VAL A 649 -2.90 27.43 -37.16
C VAL A 649 -1.48 27.52 -36.63
N PHE A 650 -0.53 27.81 -37.51
CA PHE A 650 0.88 27.99 -37.16
C PHE A 650 1.35 29.37 -37.61
N TYR A 651 2.10 30.05 -36.73
CA TYR A 651 2.77 31.30 -37.04
C TYR A 651 4.19 31.00 -37.55
N LEU A 652 4.64 31.75 -38.56
CA LEU A 652 5.97 31.62 -39.15
C LEU A 652 6.72 32.94 -38.95
N ARG A 653 7.98 32.84 -38.51
CA ARG A 653 8.89 33.98 -38.33
C ARG A 653 9.78 34.20 -39.54
N GLU A 654 9.97 35.45 -39.91
CA GLU A 654 10.99 35.93 -40.86
C GLU A 654 11.83 36.98 -40.13
N GLU A 655 13.17 36.82 -40.14
CA GLU A 655 14.11 37.74 -39.48
C GLU A 655 13.74 38.10 -38.01
N GLU A 656 13.32 37.07 -37.26
CA GLU A 656 12.82 37.09 -35.87
C GLU A 656 11.39 37.63 -35.64
N GLU A 657 10.76 38.33 -36.59
CA GLU A 657 9.38 38.84 -36.48
C GLU A 657 8.34 37.86 -37.07
N ILE A 658 7.13 37.78 -36.47
CA ILE A 658 6.04 36.94 -37.00
C ILE A 658 5.34 37.66 -38.17
N SER A 659 5.59 37.20 -39.39
CA SER A 659 5.06 37.83 -40.62
C SER A 659 3.88 37.08 -41.26
N LEU A 660 3.85 35.75 -41.15
CA LEU A 660 2.91 34.88 -41.85
C LEU A 660 2.13 33.96 -40.89
N VAL A 661 0.86 33.73 -41.22
CA VAL A 661 -0.05 32.78 -40.55
C VAL A 661 -0.43 31.69 -41.53
N ASN A 662 -0.10 30.44 -41.21
CA ASN A 662 -0.44 29.26 -41.98
C ASN A 662 -1.66 28.56 -41.36
N GLN A 663 -2.73 28.38 -42.13
CA GLN A 663 -3.94 27.66 -41.74
C GLN A 663 -4.06 26.35 -42.51
N ILE A 664 -4.08 25.24 -41.78
CA ILE A 664 -4.09 23.89 -42.35
C ILE A 664 -5.35 23.14 -41.92
N GLU A 665 -6.06 22.56 -42.88
CA GLU A 665 -7.21 21.69 -42.66
C GLU A 665 -6.94 20.35 -43.34
N SER A 666 -7.02 19.25 -42.59
CA SER A 666 -6.96 17.89 -43.13
C SER A 666 -7.89 16.96 -42.35
N LYS A 667 -8.20 15.76 -42.85
CA LYS A 667 -8.94 14.78 -42.04
C LYS A 667 -8.10 14.23 -40.89
N MET A 668 -6.79 14.19 -41.07
CA MET A 668 -5.82 13.60 -40.15
C MET A 668 -4.43 14.20 -40.35
N LEU A 669 -3.66 14.27 -39.27
CA LEU A 669 -2.26 14.73 -39.21
C LEU A 669 -1.44 13.67 -38.46
N SER A 670 -0.23 13.39 -38.93
CA SER A 670 0.73 12.50 -38.27
C SER A 670 2.13 13.14 -38.34
N ALA A 671 2.72 13.42 -37.19
CA ALA A 671 4.05 13.98 -37.04
C ALA A 671 5.02 12.94 -36.44
N SER A 672 6.21 12.85 -37.01
CA SER A 672 7.34 12.09 -36.48
C SER A 672 8.41 13.05 -35.98
N LEU A 673 8.91 12.78 -34.77
CA LEU A 673 9.89 13.59 -34.06
C LEU A 673 11.15 12.75 -33.83
N VAL A 674 12.30 13.43 -33.80
CA VAL A 674 13.62 12.88 -33.45
C VAL A 674 14.35 13.94 -32.64
N ASP A 675 14.97 13.57 -31.52
CA ASP A 675 15.67 14.48 -30.60
C ASP A 675 14.79 15.69 -30.19
N GLY A 676 13.51 15.42 -29.88
CA GLY A 676 12.47 16.43 -29.59
C GLY A 676 12.03 17.31 -30.77
N ASN A 677 12.71 17.24 -31.92
CA ASN A 677 12.47 18.09 -33.08
C ASN A 677 11.55 17.41 -34.10
N VAL A 678 10.64 18.17 -34.73
CA VAL A 678 9.73 17.63 -35.75
C VAL A 678 10.47 17.33 -37.05
N GLN A 679 10.81 16.06 -37.27
CA GLN A 679 11.48 15.60 -38.49
C GLN A 679 10.56 15.64 -39.71
N ARG A 680 9.28 15.25 -39.55
CA ARG A 680 8.35 15.16 -40.66
C ARG A 680 6.89 15.21 -40.24
N ILE A 681 6.07 15.98 -40.95
CA ILE A 681 4.61 15.97 -40.82
C ILE A 681 3.98 15.40 -42.09
N HIS A 682 2.98 14.53 -41.91
CA HIS A 682 2.14 13.95 -42.95
C HIS A 682 0.68 14.35 -42.71
N TYR A 683 0.09 15.05 -43.68
CA TYR A 683 -1.33 15.35 -43.71
C TYR A 683 -2.06 14.33 -44.60
N TYR A 684 -3.14 13.75 -44.11
CA TYR A 684 -3.88 12.68 -44.80
C TYR A 684 -5.32 13.11 -45.11
N GLU A 685 -5.78 12.70 -46.30
CA GLU A 685 -7.09 12.99 -46.92
C GLU A 685 -7.42 14.49 -47.03
N SER A 686 -7.43 14.98 -48.28
CA SER A 686 -7.79 16.36 -48.67
C SER A 686 -7.11 17.48 -47.85
N PRO A 687 -5.77 17.51 -47.73
CA PRO A 687 -5.07 18.58 -47.05
C PRO A 687 -5.21 19.92 -47.80
N LYS A 688 -5.78 20.91 -47.12
CA LYS A 688 -5.84 22.32 -47.53
C LYS A 688 -4.88 23.12 -46.64
N ASN A 689 -4.14 24.04 -47.25
CA ASN A 689 -3.07 24.82 -46.62
C ASN A 689 -3.10 26.22 -47.24
N ASP A 690 -3.60 27.18 -46.47
CA ASP A 690 -3.75 28.57 -46.87
C ASP A 690 -2.81 29.44 -46.00
N ILE A 691 -1.92 30.19 -46.63
CA ILE A 691 -0.96 31.07 -45.93
C ILE A 691 -1.34 32.53 -46.16
N TYR A 692 -1.48 33.28 -45.08
CA TYR A 692 -1.87 34.69 -45.09
C TYR A 692 -0.82 35.57 -44.39
N PRO A 693 -0.46 36.75 -44.93
CA PRO A 693 0.26 37.77 -44.19
C PRO A 693 -0.55 38.20 -42.96
N ILE A 694 0.11 38.37 -41.81
CA ILE A 694 -0.58 38.62 -40.53
C ILE A 694 -1.41 39.92 -40.55
N SER A 695 -1.00 40.90 -41.35
CA SER A 695 -1.72 42.16 -41.61
C SER A 695 -3.03 42.02 -42.40
N GLN A 696 -3.28 40.86 -43.03
CA GLN A 696 -4.47 40.60 -43.86
C GLN A 696 -5.52 39.73 -43.15
N ILE A 697 -5.19 39.11 -42.02
CA ILE A 697 -6.07 38.16 -41.31
C ILE A 697 -6.51 38.70 -39.94
N THR A 698 -7.81 38.92 -39.79
CA THR A 698 -8.45 39.35 -38.53
C THR A 698 -8.20 38.38 -37.38
N ILE A 699 -7.93 38.87 -36.17
CA ILE A 699 -7.63 38.08 -34.96
C ILE A 699 -8.66 36.96 -34.70
N GLU A 700 -9.94 37.19 -34.96
CA GLU A 700 -11.00 36.17 -34.84
C GLU A 700 -10.78 34.94 -35.74
N ARG A 701 -10.21 35.14 -36.94
CA ARG A 701 -9.85 34.05 -37.88
C ARG A 701 -8.51 33.42 -37.53
N GLN A 702 -7.64 34.09 -36.79
CA GLN A 702 -6.39 33.54 -36.29
C GLN A 702 -6.59 32.55 -35.12
N ARG A 703 -7.82 32.42 -34.60
CA ARG A 703 -8.19 31.54 -33.49
C ARG A 703 -9.17 30.45 -33.94
N LEU A 704 -8.86 29.20 -33.64
CA LEU A 704 -9.74 28.06 -33.94
C LEU A 704 -11.00 28.09 -33.06
N LYS A 705 -12.14 27.65 -33.61
CA LYS A 705 -13.42 27.60 -32.87
C LYS A 705 -13.31 26.72 -31.63
N GLY A 706 -13.28 27.35 -30.45
CA GLY A 706 -13.10 26.70 -29.15
C GLY A 706 -11.76 27.00 -28.46
N PHE A 707 -10.90 27.84 -29.04
CA PHE A 707 -9.67 28.35 -28.43
C PHE A 707 -9.91 28.84 -27.00
N ALA A 708 -9.14 28.34 -26.04
CA ALA A 708 -9.27 28.69 -24.62
C ALA A 708 -7.95 28.52 -23.86
N TRP A 709 -7.06 29.51 -23.98
CA TRP A 709 -5.91 29.66 -23.07
C TRP A 709 -6.42 29.92 -21.63
N GLN A 710 -5.99 29.10 -20.68
CA GLN A 710 -6.54 29.04 -19.31
C GLN A 710 -5.44 29.13 -18.24
N GLU A 711 -4.42 29.96 -18.46
CA GLU A 711 -3.30 30.12 -17.53
C GLU A 711 -3.72 30.44 -16.08
N GLU A 712 -4.84 31.16 -15.87
CA GLU A 712 -5.41 31.41 -14.53
C GLU A 712 -5.74 30.14 -13.72
N ARG A 713 -5.92 28.98 -14.40
CA ARG A 713 -6.16 27.68 -13.76
C ARG A 713 -4.87 26.88 -13.52
N ARG A 714 -3.72 27.30 -14.09
CA ARG A 714 -2.45 26.59 -13.97
C ARG A 714 -1.94 26.69 -12.51
N PRO A 715 -1.60 25.57 -11.85
CA PRO A 715 -0.88 25.60 -10.57
C PRO A 715 0.44 26.35 -10.76
N ALA A 716 0.56 27.54 -10.15
CA ALA A 716 1.72 28.40 -10.36
C ALA A 716 2.95 28.01 -9.51
N ASP A 717 2.71 27.37 -8.37
CA ASP A 717 3.73 26.87 -7.43
C ASP A 717 3.14 25.75 -6.55
N ARG A 718 3.99 24.97 -5.87
CA ARG A 718 3.62 23.85 -4.98
C ARG A 718 2.59 24.22 -3.90
N PHE A 719 2.61 25.46 -3.42
CA PHE A 719 1.71 25.96 -2.38
C PHE A 719 0.23 26.04 -2.83
N VAL A 720 -0.05 25.91 -4.13
CA VAL A 720 -1.42 25.78 -4.68
C VAL A 720 -2.00 24.37 -4.45
N ILE A 721 -1.16 23.41 -4.06
CA ILE A 721 -1.50 22.01 -3.77
C ILE A 721 -1.38 21.72 -2.26
N THR A 722 -0.29 22.13 -1.62
CA THR A 722 -0.10 21.96 -0.16
C THR A 722 0.85 23.00 0.42
N ASP A 723 0.52 23.52 1.60
CA ASP A 723 1.35 24.37 2.44
C ASP A 723 2.21 23.57 3.44
N LYS A 724 1.91 22.27 3.62
CA LYS A 724 2.59 21.36 4.54
C LYS A 724 4.02 21.05 4.08
N GLU A 725 5.00 21.40 4.91
CA GLU A 725 6.39 20.97 4.75
C GLU A 725 6.58 19.52 5.23
N LEU A 726 7.45 18.76 4.57
CA LEU A 726 7.80 17.40 4.99
C LEU A 726 8.72 17.44 6.22
N ARG A 727 8.37 16.66 7.25
CA ARG A 727 9.27 16.40 8.37
C ARG A 727 10.46 15.56 7.90
N PRO A 728 11.69 15.83 8.38
CA PRO A 728 12.84 15.00 8.08
C PRO A 728 12.75 13.63 8.79
N CYS A 729 13.40 12.63 8.20
CA CYS A 729 13.53 11.26 8.71
C CYS A 729 14.00 11.23 10.18
N GLN A 730 13.42 10.34 10.99
CA GLN A 730 13.78 10.16 12.41
C GLN A 730 14.30 8.74 12.76
N ARG A 731 14.30 7.82 11.81
CA ARG A 731 14.79 6.43 11.90
C ARG A 731 16.08 6.28 12.71
N GLU A 732 17.14 7.03 12.36
CA GLU A 732 18.44 6.91 13.01
C GLU A 732 18.43 7.36 14.49
N ARG A 733 17.36 8.03 14.96
CA ARG A 733 17.11 8.31 16.38
C ARG A 733 16.36 7.15 17.02
N ASP A 734 15.25 6.72 16.41
CA ASP A 734 14.30 5.81 17.05
C ASP A 734 14.80 4.36 17.03
N GLU A 735 15.55 3.92 16.01
CA GLU A 735 16.23 2.60 15.99
C GLU A 735 17.29 2.44 17.11
N LYS A 736 17.79 3.54 17.69
CA LYS A 736 18.69 3.50 18.85
C LYS A 736 17.93 3.26 20.17
N ILE A 737 16.61 3.39 20.18
CA ILE A 737 15.78 3.26 21.37
C ILE A 737 15.43 1.79 21.57
N LYS A 738 16.13 1.16 22.52
CA LYS A 738 15.88 -0.24 22.89
C LYS A 738 14.47 -0.46 23.45
N GLN A 739 13.92 -1.64 23.16
CA GLN A 739 12.75 -2.23 23.82
C GLN A 739 12.92 -2.31 25.37
N PRO A 740 11.82 -2.44 26.14
CA PRO A 740 11.86 -2.58 27.59
C PRO A 740 12.57 -3.87 28.09
N GLU A 741 13.29 -3.72 29.21
CA GLU A 741 13.86 -4.82 29.99
C GLU A 741 12.97 -5.09 31.21
N PHE A 742 12.41 -6.30 31.33
CA PHE A 742 11.41 -6.65 32.35
C PHE A 742 12.03 -7.17 33.65
N ARG A 743 12.83 -6.33 34.30
CA ARG A 743 13.74 -6.72 35.37
C ARG A 743 13.04 -7.26 36.62
N TYR A 744 11.88 -6.69 36.96
CA TYR A 744 11.10 -7.16 38.12
C TYR A 744 10.28 -8.40 37.78
N THR A 745 9.88 -8.56 36.51
CA THR A 745 9.19 -9.76 36.03
C THR A 745 10.15 -10.95 35.95
N ASP A 746 11.42 -10.73 35.59
CA ASP A 746 12.45 -11.77 35.62
C ASP A 746 12.80 -12.20 37.08
N GLU A 747 12.63 -11.31 38.06
CA GLU A 747 12.75 -11.60 39.50
C GLU A 747 11.53 -12.37 40.04
N PHE A 748 10.31 -11.88 39.80
CA PHE A 748 9.08 -12.41 40.40
C PHE A 748 8.35 -13.49 39.57
N PHE A 749 8.65 -13.61 38.27
CA PHE A 749 8.06 -14.57 37.33
C PHE A 749 9.16 -15.14 36.40
N PRO A 750 10.21 -15.78 36.95
CA PRO A 750 11.43 -16.12 36.22
C PRO A 750 11.18 -16.94 34.96
N GLY A 751 11.74 -16.48 33.83
CA GLY A 751 11.64 -17.13 32.53
C GLY A 751 10.32 -16.93 31.78
N TYR A 752 9.35 -16.17 32.34
CA TYR A 752 8.05 -15.94 31.71
C TYR A 752 8.17 -15.04 30.46
N ILE A 753 8.84 -13.89 30.58
CA ILE A 753 9.09 -12.97 29.45
C ILE A 753 10.00 -13.62 28.39
N ASP A 754 10.97 -14.43 28.80
CA ASP A 754 11.77 -15.24 27.86
C ASP A 754 10.96 -16.35 27.18
N GLY A 755 9.90 -16.86 27.81
CA GLY A 755 8.90 -17.72 27.17
C GLY A 755 8.17 -16.98 26.05
N ILE A 756 7.54 -15.86 26.38
CA ILE A 756 6.82 -14.97 25.46
C ILE A 756 7.70 -14.57 24.26
N LYS A 757 8.93 -14.12 24.50
CA LYS A 757 9.87 -13.72 23.44
C LYS A 757 10.24 -14.87 22.50
N ARG A 758 10.37 -16.10 23.01
CA ARG A 758 10.59 -17.30 22.18
C ARG A 758 9.35 -17.68 21.38
N GLU A 759 8.16 -17.54 21.94
CA GLU A 759 6.90 -17.80 21.25
C GLU A 759 6.66 -16.83 20.09
N ILE A 760 6.84 -15.52 20.33
CA ILE A 760 6.81 -14.49 19.28
C ILE A 760 7.83 -14.81 18.18
N PHE A 761 9.10 -15.10 18.54
CA PHE A 761 10.13 -15.47 17.55
C PHE A 761 9.77 -16.72 16.73
N VAL A 762 9.14 -17.75 17.34
CA VAL A 762 8.68 -18.95 16.63
C VAL A 762 7.50 -18.62 15.70
N ARG A 763 6.51 -17.84 16.16
CA ARG A 763 5.38 -17.38 15.34
C ARG A 763 5.87 -16.60 14.11
N ASP A 764 6.80 -15.67 14.32
CA ASP A 764 7.26 -14.73 13.29
C ASP A 764 8.20 -15.42 12.30
N SER A 765 9.06 -16.33 12.75
CA SER A 765 9.89 -17.14 11.85
C SER A 765 9.06 -18.16 11.04
N LEU A 766 8.01 -18.75 11.61
CA LEU A 766 7.06 -19.57 10.84
C LEU A 766 6.32 -18.73 9.78
N LYS A 767 5.88 -17.51 10.13
CA LYS A 767 5.27 -16.57 9.18
C LYS A 767 6.22 -16.18 8.05
N ALA A 768 7.48 -15.86 8.37
CA ALA A 768 8.50 -15.54 7.38
C ALA A 768 8.80 -16.72 6.43
N VAL A 769 8.83 -17.95 6.95
CA VAL A 769 8.97 -19.17 6.13
C VAL A 769 7.76 -19.40 5.22
N ALA A 770 6.53 -19.14 5.71
CA ALA A 770 5.32 -19.22 4.90
C ALA A 770 5.30 -18.18 3.76
N GLU A 771 5.66 -16.93 4.06
CA GLU A 771 5.73 -15.86 3.06
C GLU A 771 6.85 -16.08 2.04
N ALA A 772 8.02 -16.58 2.46
CA ALA A 772 9.10 -16.98 1.56
C ALA A 772 8.70 -18.16 0.66
N ARG A 773 8.03 -19.18 1.21
CA ARG A 773 7.51 -20.32 0.44
C ARG A 773 6.45 -19.87 -0.58
N ARG A 774 5.61 -18.89 -0.23
CA ARG A 774 4.63 -18.29 -1.16
C ARG A 774 5.31 -17.56 -2.30
N LYS A 775 6.27 -16.67 -2.01
CA LYS A 775 7.06 -15.95 -3.02
C LYS A 775 7.79 -16.91 -3.97
N ALA A 776 8.40 -17.98 -3.45
CA ALA A 776 9.04 -19.00 -4.28
C ALA A 776 8.06 -19.74 -5.20
N LEU A 777 6.86 -20.08 -4.71
CA LEU A 777 5.82 -20.71 -5.53
C LEU A 777 5.23 -19.75 -6.58
N GLU A 778 5.15 -18.46 -6.26
CA GLU A 778 4.74 -17.39 -7.18
C GLU A 778 5.78 -17.18 -8.29
N GLN A 779 7.08 -17.18 -7.96
CA GLN A 779 8.17 -17.19 -8.95
C GLN A 779 8.12 -18.45 -9.82
N MET A 780 7.99 -19.66 -9.25
CA MET A 780 7.82 -20.89 -10.02
C MET A 780 6.59 -20.88 -10.96
N ARG A 781 5.53 -20.13 -10.61
CA ARG A 781 4.37 -19.90 -11.47
C ARG A 781 4.69 -18.93 -12.62
N LEU A 782 5.47 -17.88 -12.38
CA LEU A 782 5.92 -16.96 -13.44
C LEU A 782 6.89 -17.67 -14.41
N ASP A 783 7.91 -18.35 -13.89
CA ASP A 783 8.83 -19.23 -14.63
C ASP A 783 8.11 -20.22 -15.56
N SER A 784 7.04 -20.87 -15.06
CA SER A 784 6.31 -21.87 -15.85
C SER A 784 5.38 -21.25 -16.89
N LEU A 785 4.82 -20.06 -16.63
CA LEU A 785 4.11 -19.28 -17.64
C LEU A 785 5.04 -18.75 -18.73
N GLU A 786 6.27 -18.35 -18.38
CA GLU A 786 7.28 -17.90 -19.34
C GLU A 786 7.79 -19.06 -20.20
N ARG A 787 8.10 -20.22 -19.61
CA ARG A 787 8.43 -21.45 -20.37
C ARG A 787 7.29 -21.85 -21.32
N ALA A 788 6.04 -21.90 -20.83
CA ALA A 788 4.89 -22.20 -21.68
C ALA A 788 4.69 -21.18 -22.83
N ARG A 789 5.05 -19.90 -22.61
CA ARG A 789 5.06 -18.87 -23.66
C ARG A 789 6.19 -19.09 -24.67
N LEU A 790 7.38 -19.50 -24.23
CA LEU A 790 8.50 -19.85 -25.11
C LEU A 790 8.18 -21.09 -25.94
N ASP A 791 7.65 -22.17 -25.34
CA ASP A 791 7.20 -23.38 -26.05
C ASP A 791 6.11 -23.04 -27.10
N SER A 792 5.21 -22.10 -26.79
CA SER A 792 4.19 -21.59 -27.71
C SER A 792 4.79 -20.77 -28.87
N LEU A 793 5.87 -20.03 -28.63
CA LEU A 793 6.59 -19.29 -29.67
C LEU A 793 7.46 -20.22 -30.53
N GLU A 794 8.06 -21.26 -29.94
CA GLU A 794 8.88 -22.24 -30.65
C GLU A 794 8.02 -23.17 -31.52
N SER A 795 6.87 -23.63 -31.03
CA SER A 795 5.91 -24.39 -31.87
C SER A 795 5.40 -23.57 -33.06
N VAL A 796 5.05 -22.29 -32.88
CA VAL A 796 4.70 -21.37 -33.99
C VAL A 796 5.89 -21.15 -34.95
N ARG A 797 7.13 -21.10 -34.44
CA ARG A 797 8.35 -21.02 -35.25
C ARG A 797 8.61 -22.31 -36.05
N LEU A 798 8.31 -23.48 -35.48
CA LEU A 798 8.43 -24.78 -36.13
C LEU A 798 7.38 -24.97 -37.23
N ASP A 799 6.13 -24.56 -37.02
CA ASP A 799 5.10 -24.50 -38.08
C ASP A 799 5.48 -23.52 -39.20
N SER A 800 6.08 -22.37 -38.85
CA SER A 800 6.61 -21.40 -39.81
C SER A 800 7.79 -21.96 -40.63
N LEU A 801 8.56 -22.90 -40.07
CA LEU A 801 9.63 -23.61 -40.77
C LEU A 801 9.09 -24.77 -41.62
N ALA A 802 8.10 -25.54 -41.14
CA ALA A 802 7.45 -26.61 -41.90
C ALA A 802 6.73 -26.08 -43.15
N THR A 803 6.08 -24.91 -43.03
CA THR A 803 5.49 -24.20 -44.17
C THR A 803 6.55 -23.65 -45.14
N ALA A 804 7.72 -23.23 -44.66
CA ALA A 804 8.85 -22.86 -45.53
C ALA A 804 9.49 -24.06 -46.26
N ASP A 805 9.64 -25.21 -45.59
CA ASP A 805 10.29 -26.40 -46.17
C ASP A 805 9.38 -27.13 -47.18
N SER A 806 8.06 -27.06 -46.99
CA SER A 806 7.09 -27.47 -48.01
C SER A 806 7.13 -26.57 -49.26
N LEU A 807 7.41 -25.27 -49.12
CA LEU A 807 7.67 -24.37 -50.26
C LEU A 807 9.02 -24.64 -50.95
N LYS A 808 10.05 -25.10 -50.23
CA LYS A 808 11.31 -25.58 -50.85
C LYS A 808 11.08 -26.80 -51.75
N ARG A 809 10.37 -27.83 -51.27
CA ARG A 809 10.14 -29.06 -52.06
C ARG A 809 9.42 -28.81 -53.39
N VAL A 810 8.56 -27.79 -53.46
CA VAL A 810 7.92 -27.35 -54.71
C VAL A 810 8.93 -26.72 -55.68
N LYS A 811 9.97 -26.05 -55.16
CA LYS A 811 11.04 -25.41 -55.94
C LYS A 811 12.10 -26.41 -56.41
N ASP A 812 12.48 -27.36 -55.56
CA ASP A 812 13.48 -28.40 -55.86
C ASP A 812 13.03 -29.34 -57.00
N SER A 813 11.71 -29.42 -57.22
CA SER A 813 11.08 -30.17 -58.32
C SER A 813 11.29 -29.55 -59.73
N LEU A 814 11.91 -28.36 -59.84
CA LEU A 814 12.07 -27.63 -61.10
C LEU A 814 13.54 -27.24 -61.42
N ALA A 815 14.52 -27.72 -60.64
CA ALA A 815 15.91 -27.29 -60.72
C ALA A 815 16.93 -28.42 -60.98
N ALA A 816 16.51 -29.48 -61.67
CA ALA A 816 17.47 -30.36 -62.35
C ALA A 816 18.04 -29.68 -63.60
N VAL A 817 19.27 -30.03 -63.99
CA VAL A 817 20.06 -29.44 -65.10
C VAL A 817 20.69 -28.08 -64.79
N LEU A 818 21.75 -28.07 -63.96
CA LEU A 818 23.10 -27.63 -64.36
C LEU A 818 24.12 -28.05 -63.28
N ASP A 819 25.39 -28.19 -63.67
CA ASP A 819 26.33 -29.12 -63.01
C ASP A 819 27.58 -28.44 -62.43
N SER A 820 28.19 -29.13 -61.45
CA SER A 820 29.56 -28.97 -60.91
C SER A 820 30.03 -27.59 -60.38
N ALA A 821 30.26 -27.51 -59.07
CA ALA A 821 31.52 -27.01 -58.47
C ALA A 821 31.52 -27.20 -56.93
N GLU A 822 32.53 -27.87 -56.38
CA GLU A 822 32.77 -27.93 -54.93
C GLU A 822 33.57 -26.71 -54.46
N MET A 823 33.23 -26.13 -53.30
CA MET A 823 34.19 -25.70 -52.27
C MET A 823 33.47 -25.34 -50.95
N SER A 824 34.21 -25.41 -49.85
CA SER A 824 33.68 -25.48 -48.47
C SER A 824 33.25 -24.14 -47.86
N GLU A 825 32.37 -24.24 -46.85
CA GLU A 825 31.80 -23.12 -46.09
C GLU A 825 32.85 -22.32 -45.30
N ILE A 826 32.99 -21.03 -45.61
CA ILE A 826 33.64 -20.04 -44.73
C ILE A 826 32.88 -18.71 -44.85
N LEU A 827 31.73 -18.58 -44.17
CA LEU A 827 31.05 -17.27 -43.99
C LEU A 827 29.98 -17.22 -42.86
N ILE A 828 30.12 -18.03 -41.81
CA ILE A 828 29.23 -17.97 -40.61
C ILE A 828 29.98 -17.48 -39.35
N ASP A 829 31.24 -17.89 -39.15
CA ASP A 829 32.09 -17.54 -37.98
C ASP A 829 32.50 -16.04 -37.85
N SER A 830 31.84 -15.14 -38.57
CA SER A 830 32.07 -13.68 -38.50
C SER A 830 30.87 -12.89 -37.97
N LEU A 831 29.76 -13.55 -37.60
CA LEU A 831 28.52 -12.91 -37.11
C LEU A 831 28.06 -13.37 -35.73
N VAL A 832 28.88 -14.15 -35.01
CA VAL A 832 28.62 -14.55 -33.61
C VAL A 832 29.37 -13.66 -32.61
N ASN A 833 30.57 -13.17 -32.96
CA ASN A 833 31.46 -12.45 -32.03
C ASN A 833 31.24 -10.91 -31.97
N THR A 834 30.00 -10.42 -32.07
CA THR A 834 29.68 -8.97 -31.93
C THR A 834 28.39 -8.70 -31.13
N LEU A 835 28.00 -9.61 -30.23
CA LEU A 835 26.84 -9.41 -29.33
C LEU A 835 27.14 -9.59 -27.83
N ASP A 836 28.41 -9.63 -27.42
CA ASP A 836 28.81 -9.51 -26.01
C ASP A 836 28.97 -8.02 -25.64
N SER A 837 27.85 -7.32 -25.37
CA SER A 837 27.85 -5.89 -24.96
C SER A 837 26.68 -5.44 -24.09
N ILE A 838 25.86 -6.34 -23.55
CA ILE A 838 25.09 -6.11 -22.33
C ILE A 838 25.25 -7.34 -21.44
N ASP A 839 25.98 -7.18 -20.33
CA ASP A 839 25.97 -8.17 -19.24
C ASP A 839 26.29 -7.45 -17.92
N ILE A 840 25.24 -7.18 -17.13
CA ILE A 840 25.34 -6.68 -15.76
C ILE A 840 24.31 -7.44 -14.93
N PHE A 841 24.76 -8.07 -13.85
CA PHE A 841 23.98 -8.93 -12.93
C PHE A 841 23.68 -10.39 -13.35
N GLU A 842 24.66 -11.10 -13.91
CA GLU A 842 24.81 -12.53 -13.56
C GLU A 842 26.28 -12.98 -13.45
N GLU A 843 26.95 -12.62 -12.35
CA GLU A 843 28.31 -13.09 -12.05
C GLU A 843 28.29 -14.58 -11.65
N LYS A 844 28.20 -15.45 -12.65
CA LYS A 844 28.26 -16.92 -12.50
C LYS A 844 29.61 -17.30 -11.89
N ASP A 845 29.57 -17.98 -10.75
CA ASP A 845 30.77 -18.42 -10.02
C ASP A 845 31.50 -19.52 -10.81
N GLU A 846 32.37 -19.16 -11.76
CA GLU A 846 33.24 -20.13 -12.48
C GLU A 846 33.97 -21.10 -11.53
N PHE A 847 34.26 -20.62 -10.30
CA PHE A 847 34.91 -21.38 -9.25
C PHE A 847 34.08 -22.58 -8.78
N ILE A 848 32.74 -22.54 -8.87
CA ILE A 848 31.87 -23.67 -8.52
C ILE A 848 31.91 -24.72 -9.63
N ASP A 849 31.73 -24.32 -10.88
CA ASP A 849 31.70 -25.25 -12.03
C ASP A 849 33.03 -26.00 -12.15
N LYS A 850 34.15 -25.27 -12.08
CA LYS A 850 35.51 -25.83 -12.05
C LYS A 850 35.76 -26.72 -10.82
N LEU A 851 34.96 -26.61 -9.76
CA LEU A 851 35.05 -27.49 -8.58
C LEU A 851 34.36 -28.84 -8.79
N GLU A 852 33.33 -28.90 -9.64
CA GLU A 852 32.59 -30.13 -9.88
C GLU A 852 33.44 -31.13 -10.68
N GLU A 853 34.30 -30.65 -11.58
CA GLU A 853 35.25 -31.46 -12.37
C GLU A 853 36.34 -32.15 -11.52
N PHE A 854 36.74 -31.57 -10.37
CA PHE A 854 37.84 -32.11 -9.55
C PHE A 854 37.41 -33.29 -8.68
N THR A 855 38.31 -34.28 -8.49
CA THR A 855 38.11 -35.41 -7.57
C THR A 855 38.16 -34.99 -6.10
N ALA A 856 37.63 -35.81 -5.19
CA ALA A 856 37.61 -35.51 -3.75
C ALA A 856 39.02 -35.25 -3.16
N GLU A 857 40.05 -35.94 -3.64
CA GLU A 857 41.45 -35.73 -3.24
C GLU A 857 41.98 -34.37 -3.73
N GLN A 858 41.68 -34.01 -4.98
CA GLN A 858 42.02 -32.69 -5.55
C GLN A 858 41.30 -31.56 -4.82
N ARG A 859 40.00 -31.71 -4.52
CA ARG A 859 39.21 -30.77 -3.70
C ARG A 859 39.83 -30.61 -2.29
N MET A 860 40.32 -31.68 -1.69
CA MET A 860 41.04 -31.63 -0.40
C MET A 860 42.41 -30.93 -0.49
N GLY A 861 43.12 -31.05 -1.61
CA GLY A 861 44.33 -30.27 -1.91
C GLY A 861 44.03 -28.77 -2.04
N ILE A 862 43.02 -28.41 -2.84
CA ILE A 862 42.54 -27.02 -2.96
C ILE A 862 42.12 -26.47 -1.59
N LEU A 863 41.48 -27.28 -0.74
CA LEU A 863 41.10 -26.90 0.62
C LEU A 863 42.28 -26.66 1.57
N SER A 864 43.46 -27.26 1.34
CA SER A 864 44.65 -26.98 2.16
C SER A 864 45.32 -25.68 1.70
N GLN A 865 45.52 -25.51 0.40
CA GLN A 865 46.13 -24.32 -0.21
C GLN A 865 45.35 -23.04 0.12
N LEU A 866 44.04 -23.02 -0.07
CA LEU A 866 43.20 -21.86 0.28
C LEU A 866 43.29 -21.48 1.77
N ARG A 867 43.50 -22.43 2.68
CA ARG A 867 43.70 -22.13 4.12
C ARG A 867 45.04 -21.48 4.38
N GLU A 868 46.09 -21.93 3.71
CA GLU A 868 47.41 -21.32 3.79
C GLU A 868 47.39 -19.89 3.24
N ASP A 869 46.79 -19.68 2.06
CA ASP A 869 46.59 -18.34 1.48
C ASP A 869 45.76 -17.43 2.39
N LEU A 870 44.71 -17.96 3.02
CA LEU A 870 43.91 -17.21 4.00
C LEU A 870 44.75 -16.80 5.22
N ASP A 871 45.67 -17.65 5.70
CA ASP A 871 46.56 -17.32 6.82
C ASP A 871 47.71 -16.38 6.42
N ASN A 872 48.24 -16.51 5.22
CA ASN A 872 49.22 -15.58 4.65
C ASN A 872 48.60 -14.19 4.44
N THR A 873 47.36 -14.12 3.94
CA THR A 873 46.57 -12.89 3.84
C THR A 873 46.30 -12.27 5.22
N LYS A 874 45.99 -13.08 6.26
CA LYS A 874 45.89 -12.59 7.65
C LYS A 874 47.22 -12.03 8.19
N LYS A 875 48.37 -12.64 7.86
CA LYS A 875 49.71 -12.13 8.23
C LYS A 875 49.97 -10.78 7.57
N ALA A 876 49.72 -10.64 6.26
CA ALA A 876 49.90 -9.39 5.52
C ALA A 876 49.07 -8.21 6.09
N ILE A 877 47.79 -8.46 6.43
CA ILE A 877 46.93 -7.43 7.07
C ILE A 877 47.48 -6.96 8.43
N ARG A 878 48.22 -7.82 9.14
CA ARG A 878 48.79 -7.54 10.47
C ARG A 878 50.11 -6.78 10.43
N GLN A 879 50.85 -6.77 9.31
CA GLN A 879 52.08 -6.00 9.18
C GLN A 879 51.79 -4.47 9.26
N LYS A 880 52.59 -3.75 10.06
CA LYS A 880 52.61 -2.28 10.09
C LYS A 880 53.31 -1.76 8.83
N GLY A 881 52.81 -0.67 8.26
CA GLY A 881 53.36 -0.05 7.03
C GLY A 881 52.62 -0.37 5.73
N THR A 882 51.57 -1.18 5.75
CA THR A 882 50.71 -1.43 4.58
C THR A 882 49.76 -0.27 4.30
N ASP A 883 49.76 0.24 3.05
CA ASP A 883 48.91 1.35 2.59
C ASP A 883 47.40 1.08 2.74
N ARG A 884 46.60 2.12 2.94
CA ARG A 884 45.16 2.09 3.24
C ARG A 884 44.35 1.48 2.08
N THR A 885 44.81 1.66 0.85
CA THR A 885 44.32 1.02 -0.40
C THR A 885 44.53 -0.49 -0.34
N ARG A 886 45.79 -0.93 -0.30
CA ARG A 886 46.21 -2.33 -0.22
C ARG A 886 45.63 -3.07 0.99
N LYS A 887 45.34 -2.35 2.08
CA LYS A 887 44.67 -2.88 3.27
C LYS A 887 43.14 -3.01 3.12
N LYS A 888 42.50 -2.36 2.15
CA LYS A 888 41.14 -2.69 1.68
C LYS A 888 41.18 -3.94 0.79
N GLU A 889 42.07 -4.00 -0.19
CA GLU A 889 42.23 -5.14 -1.11
C GLU A 889 42.44 -6.46 -0.35
N LEU A 890 43.42 -6.51 0.56
CA LEU A 890 43.68 -7.70 1.39
C LEU A 890 42.46 -8.09 2.26
N ARG A 891 41.60 -7.13 2.64
CA ARG A 891 40.35 -7.42 3.37
C ARG A 891 39.27 -8.01 2.45
N LEU A 892 39.22 -7.62 1.17
CA LEU A 892 38.36 -8.19 0.15
C LEU A 892 38.82 -9.63 -0.20
N GLN A 893 40.10 -9.81 -0.51
CA GLN A 893 40.71 -11.13 -0.75
C GLN A 893 40.49 -12.09 0.43
N LYS A 894 40.58 -11.61 1.67
CA LYS A 894 40.25 -12.38 2.88
C LYS A 894 38.76 -12.76 3.01
N ARG A 895 37.83 -11.99 2.43
CA ARG A 895 36.41 -12.38 2.33
C ARG A 895 36.24 -13.47 1.28
N GLU A 896 36.89 -13.33 0.12
CA GLU A 896 36.75 -14.28 -0.97
C GLU A 896 37.37 -15.66 -0.66
N LEU A 897 38.59 -15.69 -0.14
CA LEU A 897 39.20 -16.94 0.36
C LEU A 897 38.33 -17.63 1.43
N LYS A 898 37.53 -16.89 2.21
CA LYS A 898 36.55 -17.46 3.14
C LYS A 898 35.30 -18.02 2.43
N ARG A 899 34.83 -17.39 1.34
CA ARG A 899 33.72 -17.86 0.49
C ARG A 899 34.13 -19.16 -0.20
N GLN A 900 35.27 -19.17 -0.89
CA GLN A 900 35.86 -20.33 -1.55
C GLN A 900 36.09 -21.51 -0.57
N ILE A 901 36.68 -21.27 0.60
CA ILE A 901 36.81 -22.34 1.63
C ILE A 901 35.46 -22.90 2.10
N ARG A 902 34.40 -22.07 2.16
CA ARG A 902 33.05 -22.54 2.52
C ARG A 902 32.45 -23.41 1.41
N ILE A 903 32.60 -23.00 0.15
CA ILE A 903 32.16 -23.74 -1.04
C ILE A 903 32.87 -25.10 -1.11
N VAL A 904 34.20 -25.11 -1.07
CA VAL A 904 35.02 -26.34 -1.10
C VAL A 904 34.65 -27.29 0.05
N ARG A 905 34.44 -26.77 1.27
CA ARG A 905 33.99 -27.58 2.43
C ARG A 905 32.57 -28.14 2.28
N LYS A 906 31.71 -27.55 1.45
CA LYS A 906 30.38 -28.07 1.12
C LYS A 906 30.48 -29.14 0.03
N SER A 907 31.42 -29.01 -0.90
CA SER A 907 31.68 -29.94 -2.02
C SER A 907 32.52 -31.19 -1.64
N ILE A 908 32.97 -31.29 -0.39
CA ILE A 908 33.69 -32.43 0.22
C ILE A 908 32.82 -33.17 1.25
N ARG A 909 31.60 -32.67 1.52
CA ARG A 909 30.64 -33.23 2.49
C ARG A 909 29.48 -33.91 1.79
#